data_AF-A0A7D9I7R7-F1
#
_entry.id   AF-A0A7D9I7R7-F1
#
_cell.length_a   1.000
_cell.length_b   1.000
_cell.length_c   1.000
_cell.angle_alpha   90.00
_cell.angle_beta   90.00
_cell.angle_gamma   90.00
#
_symmetry.space_group_name_H-M   'P 1'
#
loop_
_entity.id
_entity.type
_entity.pdbx_description
1 polymer ?
#
loop_
_entity_poly.entity_id
_entity_poly.type
_entity_poly.pdbx_seq_one_letter_code
_entity_poly.pdbx_strand_id
1 'polypeptide(L)'
;MNASGQNKHTTTSKNSSIAANKCGLQKSKINIAHLNICSLKKREHLIQIRLLMQENKFDVLAVSESWLTSSVRNEEVKIFGYSLSRLDRRGRSGGGVCAYIKSSLKKKVLRDLTEISESRFHQLWLQIQHKKLKSFLLCVCYRPPDSPVSCFTNNFMDNYIKALTFGKDIIIAGDLNCDLLKTAQEAKALNDFCHCLNLTQLIDKPTRVTSRSSTLIDVMMTSNKDLIAEIGVLETYISDHFLVYCSLKLKLIKPHPICITARSYKHYDRNQFLCDLACIPWHENLFVENVNDKLSHFDSNFQNALARNAPIKTMKIRHRQVPFVDNEIKELMKNRKRLHKFARLTRMPSDWEKYRALRDKVKCKLRQAEKDYVHNEIYNNPNIASMWKVIRNCVPRKETTKPSYSGDVKKLANEFNTFFTSVGINTSATALALLTEHGLPILNPPTSTEIPEIDQFYFHSVSCSEISRVVMSFSSNKAPGFDKVSMAVIKDALPYILPTLTQIVNCSLETGVFPTAWKKAEVIPLLKEGDYEIPNNNRPVSLLVAASKICERVVLKQLTEYMTKKKKFTKHQSGNRKLHSTETLNIFISDLILQSMDRREVTALLLLDLSKAFDSLDHFILLRKLSNIGISKPALFWFKSYLTGRCQSVRIASVLSDECEITRGVPQGSILGPVLFNIYISTTCLVYQRSPIWSRTWMTQKYI
;
A
#
# COMPACT_ATOMS: atom_id res chain seq x y z
N MET A 1 48.98 56.23 43.16
CA MET A 1 49.80 55.28 43.95
C MET A 1 48.95 54.06 44.26
N ASN A 2 49.42 52.89 43.81
CA ASN A 2 49.07 51.49 44.16
C ASN A 2 47.59 51.07 44.05
N ALA A 3 47.11 50.32 43.05
CA ALA A 3 47.52 49.04 42.45
C ALA A 3 47.22 47.78 43.31
N SER A 4 46.08 47.14 43.04
CA SER A 4 45.78 45.69 43.14
C SER A 4 44.28 45.52 42.81
N GLY A 5 43.78 44.75 41.84
CA GLY A 5 44.32 43.59 41.15
C GLY A 5 43.36 42.40 41.32
N GLN A 6 42.20 42.40 40.66
CA GLN A 6 41.39 41.18 40.44
C GLN A 6 40.68 41.23 39.07
N ASN A 7 41.35 40.67 38.06
CA ASN A 7 40.78 40.32 36.77
C ASN A 7 39.86 39.10 36.92
N LYS A 8 38.55 39.28 36.72
CA LYS A 8 37.62 38.18 36.44
C LYS A 8 37.76 37.78 34.97
N HIS A 9 38.54 36.73 34.69
CA HIS A 9 38.48 36.02 33.42
C HIS A 9 37.17 35.23 33.34
N THR A 10 36.16 35.77 32.65
CA THR A 10 35.02 35.01 32.14
C THR A 10 35.44 34.25 30.89
N THR A 11 35.81 32.97 31.06
CA THR A 11 35.95 32.00 29.97
C THR A 11 34.57 31.49 29.55
N THR A 12 33.99 32.11 28.53
CA THR A 12 32.81 31.58 27.82
C THR A 12 33.20 30.35 27.01
N SER A 13 32.98 29.17 27.60
CA SER A 13 33.10 27.89 26.90
C SER A 13 31.99 27.77 25.85
N LYS A 14 32.40 27.73 24.57
CA LYS A 14 31.52 27.48 23.43
C LYS A 14 30.96 26.06 23.52
N ASN A 15 29.75 25.95 24.06
CA ASN A 15 28.89 24.78 23.91
C ASN A 15 28.56 24.58 22.42
N SER A 16 29.08 23.51 21.82
CA SER A 16 28.71 23.03 20.48
C SER A 16 27.34 22.32 20.54
N SER A 17 26.29 23.09 20.77
CA SER A 17 24.93 22.70 20.42
C SER A 17 24.74 22.91 18.92
N ILE A 18 24.34 21.87 18.20
CA ILE A 18 23.93 21.92 16.80
C ILE A 18 22.83 22.97 16.66
N ALA A 19 23.20 24.14 16.17
CA ALA A 19 22.29 25.24 15.89
C ALA A 19 21.39 24.84 14.73
N ALA A 20 20.09 24.83 14.98
CA ALA A 20 19.06 24.76 13.97
C ALA A 20 19.06 26.07 13.16
N ASN A 21 19.85 26.14 12.10
CA ASN A 21 19.77 27.23 11.13
C ASN A 21 18.48 27.12 10.31
N LYS A 22 17.52 28.00 10.63
CA LYS A 22 16.49 28.47 9.69
C LYS A 22 17.07 29.63 8.89
N CYS A 23 17.41 29.44 7.61
CA CYS A 23 17.16 30.37 6.50
C CYS A 23 17.74 29.82 5.18
N GLY A 24 17.05 30.04 4.06
CA GLY A 24 17.61 29.97 2.70
C GLY A 24 17.65 28.59 2.04
N LEU A 25 17.17 28.48 0.80
CA LEU A 25 17.15 27.25 -0.01
C LEU A 25 18.53 26.55 -0.03
N GLN A 26 18.64 25.34 0.53
CA GLN A 26 19.85 24.51 0.35
C GLN A 26 19.57 23.05 -0.04
N LYS A 27 20.38 22.64 -1.03
CA LYS A 27 20.30 21.51 -1.97
C LYS A 27 20.13 20.13 -1.29
N SER A 28 19.22 19.31 -1.83
CA SER A 28 18.85 17.97 -1.36
C SER A 28 19.87 16.88 -1.76
N LYS A 29 20.61 16.31 -0.80
CA LYS A 29 21.64 15.25 -0.96
C LYS A 29 21.07 13.84 -0.77
N ILE A 30 21.74 12.78 -1.27
CA ILE A 30 21.43 11.36 -0.93
C ILE A 30 22.27 10.95 0.27
N ASN A 31 21.64 10.50 1.36
CA ASN A 31 22.35 10.09 2.57
C ASN A 31 22.47 8.56 2.64
N ILE A 32 23.69 8.06 2.68
CA ILE A 32 24.01 6.63 2.82
C ILE A 32 24.62 6.43 4.21
N ALA A 33 24.18 5.41 4.92
CA ALA A 33 24.70 5.00 6.21
C ALA A 33 25.09 3.53 6.19
N HIS A 34 26.07 3.15 7.02
CA HIS A 34 26.42 1.77 7.31
C HIS A 34 26.52 1.55 8.83
N LEU A 35 26.05 0.39 9.29
CA LEU A 35 26.16 -0.05 10.67
C LEU A 35 26.33 -1.56 10.75
N ASN A 36 27.38 -2.05 11.41
CA ASN A 36 27.42 -3.42 11.91
C ASN A 36 26.49 -3.54 13.13
N ILE A 37 25.50 -4.44 13.08
CA ILE A 37 24.44 -4.51 14.11
C ILE A 37 24.51 -5.74 15.02
N CYS A 38 25.35 -6.72 14.71
CA CYS A 38 25.46 -7.97 15.46
C CYS A 38 24.09 -8.63 15.75
N SER A 39 23.32 -8.84 14.67
CA SER A 39 21.95 -9.41 14.58
C SER A 39 20.78 -8.42 14.45
N LEU A 40 20.08 -8.53 13.32
CA LEU A 40 18.75 -7.94 13.09
C LEU A 40 17.60 -8.76 13.70
N LYS A 41 17.84 -10.01 14.11
CA LYS A 41 16.82 -10.87 14.72
C LYS A 41 16.40 -10.37 16.11
N LYS A 42 17.28 -9.62 16.80
CA LYS A 42 17.00 -9.03 18.11
C LYS A 42 15.96 -7.92 17.99
N ARG A 43 14.80 -8.11 18.62
CA ARG A 43 13.65 -7.21 18.47
C ARG A 43 13.97 -5.78 18.92
N GLU A 44 14.71 -5.65 20.00
CA GLU A 44 15.16 -4.38 20.54
C GLU A 44 16.15 -3.63 19.62
N HIS A 45 16.93 -4.34 18.80
CA HIS A 45 17.82 -3.71 17.82
C HIS A 45 16.98 -3.15 16.67
N LEU A 46 16.02 -3.93 16.17
CA LEU A 46 15.11 -3.50 15.10
C LEU A 46 14.29 -2.26 15.50
N ILE A 47 13.74 -2.22 16.73
CA ILE A 47 13.02 -1.04 17.23
C ILE A 47 13.94 0.19 17.25
N GLN A 48 15.17 0.04 17.73
CA GLN A 48 16.12 1.15 17.77
C GLN A 48 16.56 1.63 16.39
N ILE A 49 16.72 0.74 15.40
CA ILE A 49 16.95 1.16 14.01
C ILE A 49 15.76 1.96 13.50
N ARG A 50 14.52 1.49 13.75
CA ARG A 50 13.32 2.21 13.30
C ARG A 50 13.27 3.63 13.87
N LEU A 51 13.65 3.81 15.13
CA LEU A 51 13.78 5.14 15.75
C LEU A 51 14.94 5.94 15.13
N LEU A 52 16.11 5.32 14.91
CA LEU A 52 17.27 5.96 14.31
C LEU A 52 16.97 6.49 12.91
N MET A 53 16.25 5.73 12.07
CA MET A 53 15.83 6.11 10.73
C MET A 53 14.74 7.19 10.71
N GLN A 54 14.04 7.42 11.84
CA GLN A 54 13.09 8.52 11.98
C GLN A 54 13.81 9.82 12.38
N GLU A 55 14.74 9.73 13.32
CA GLU A 55 15.55 10.86 13.77
C GLU A 55 16.49 11.34 12.66
N ASN A 56 17.12 10.40 11.95
CA ASN A 56 18.13 10.66 10.94
C ASN A 56 17.59 10.27 9.56
N LYS A 57 17.48 11.25 8.67
CA LYS A 57 16.89 11.09 7.32
C LYS A 57 17.88 10.44 6.35
N PHE A 58 18.27 9.21 6.62
CA PHE A 58 19.06 8.40 5.68
C PHE A 58 18.16 7.94 4.52
N ASP A 59 18.72 7.81 3.33
CA ASP A 59 18.01 7.25 2.16
C ASP A 59 18.41 5.81 1.89
N VAL A 60 19.62 5.43 2.31
CA VAL A 60 20.13 4.06 2.28
C VAL A 60 20.77 3.72 3.62
N LEU A 61 20.39 2.59 4.21
CA LEU A 61 21.05 1.99 5.36
C LEU A 61 21.61 0.63 4.96
N ALA A 62 22.92 0.55 4.81
CA ALA A 62 23.70 -0.68 4.71
C ALA A 62 23.91 -1.27 6.11
N VAL A 63 23.87 -2.59 6.21
CA VAL A 63 24.01 -3.33 7.46
C VAL A 63 24.93 -4.51 7.24
N SER A 64 25.97 -4.60 8.05
CA SER A 64 26.80 -5.79 8.20
C SER A 64 26.37 -6.58 9.43
N GLU A 65 26.69 -7.87 9.44
CA GLU A 65 26.25 -8.80 10.49
C GLU A 65 24.74 -8.79 10.71
N SER A 66 24.00 -8.93 9.61
CA SER A 66 22.54 -9.04 9.65
C SER A 66 22.07 -10.26 10.45
N TRP A 67 22.85 -11.35 10.41
CA TRP A 67 22.57 -12.68 11.00
C TRP A 67 21.23 -13.27 10.55
N LEU A 68 20.75 -12.80 9.38
CA LEU A 68 19.54 -13.29 8.75
C LEU A 68 19.82 -14.63 8.06
N THR A 69 18.75 -15.42 7.93
CA THR A 69 18.74 -16.74 7.31
C THR A 69 17.53 -16.83 6.40
N SER A 70 17.51 -17.81 5.49
CA SER A 70 16.36 -18.08 4.62
C SER A 70 15.05 -18.32 5.39
N SER A 71 15.15 -18.78 6.65
CA SER A 71 14.00 -18.95 7.55
C SER A 71 13.36 -17.64 8.01
N VAL A 72 14.08 -16.52 8.01
CA VAL A 72 13.54 -15.21 8.40
C VAL A 72 12.96 -14.53 7.17
N ARG A 73 11.67 -14.18 7.20
CA ARG A 73 11.03 -13.44 6.11
C ARG A 73 11.46 -11.97 6.12
N ASN A 74 11.53 -11.34 4.95
CA ASN A 74 11.91 -9.92 4.82
C ASN A 74 10.99 -9.00 5.64
N GLU A 75 9.73 -9.41 5.75
CA GLU A 75 8.67 -8.73 6.46
C GLU A 75 8.91 -8.69 8.00
N GLU A 76 9.65 -9.65 8.57
CA GLU A 76 9.93 -9.72 10.02
C GLU A 76 10.86 -8.59 10.47
N VAL A 77 11.82 -8.24 9.61
CA VAL A 77 12.87 -7.24 9.86
C VAL A 77 12.62 -5.92 9.14
N LYS A 78 11.38 -5.68 8.74
CA LYS A 78 11.02 -4.53 7.91
C LYS A 78 11.19 -3.17 8.59
N ILE A 79 11.64 -2.20 7.80
CA ILE A 79 11.60 -0.77 8.11
C ILE A 79 10.63 -0.10 7.14
N PHE A 80 9.61 0.57 7.67
CA PHE A 80 8.56 1.19 6.86
C PHE A 80 9.10 2.33 5.98
N GLY A 81 8.71 2.33 4.71
CA GLY A 81 9.20 3.30 3.72
C GLY A 81 10.56 2.93 3.11
N TYR A 82 11.07 1.74 3.39
CA TYR A 82 12.28 1.18 2.80
C TYR A 82 12.02 -0.21 2.24
N SER A 83 12.79 -0.55 1.21
CA SER A 83 12.82 -1.85 0.57
C SER A 83 14.11 -2.57 0.95
N LEU A 84 14.02 -3.83 1.38
CA LEU A 84 15.16 -4.63 1.81
C LEU A 84 15.78 -5.41 0.63
N SER A 85 17.10 -5.38 0.51
CA SER A 85 17.91 -6.31 -0.29
C SER A 85 18.92 -6.97 0.63
N ARG A 86 19.13 -8.28 0.56
CA ARG A 86 20.00 -8.99 1.51
C ARG A 86 20.78 -10.13 0.87
N LEU A 87 21.90 -10.46 1.50
CA LEU A 87 22.74 -11.62 1.23
C LEU A 87 22.96 -12.35 2.57
N ASP A 88 22.27 -13.48 2.72
CA ASP A 88 22.25 -14.27 3.95
C ASP A 88 23.37 -15.32 3.93
N ARG A 89 24.06 -15.50 5.06
CA ARG A 89 25.05 -16.57 5.21
C ARG A 89 24.36 -17.92 5.35
N ARG A 90 24.89 -18.96 4.72
CA ARG A 90 24.41 -20.35 4.84
C ARG A 90 25.25 -21.14 5.85
N GLY A 91 24.62 -22.02 6.64
CA GLY A 91 25.29 -23.07 7.41
C GLY A 91 26.03 -22.67 8.69
N ARG A 92 26.12 -21.37 9.06
CA ARG A 92 26.72 -20.91 10.34
C ARG A 92 25.98 -19.72 10.92
N SER A 93 26.09 -19.55 12.24
CA SER A 93 25.68 -18.31 12.92
C SER A 93 26.67 -17.18 12.61
N GLY A 94 26.18 -15.94 12.61
CA GLY A 94 27.00 -14.75 12.40
C GLY A 94 27.25 -14.40 10.93
N GLY A 95 27.46 -13.11 10.65
CA GLY A 95 27.67 -12.56 9.30
C GLY A 95 26.39 -12.25 8.53
N GLY A 96 26.52 -12.08 7.22
CA GLY A 96 25.45 -11.64 6.31
C GLY A 96 25.39 -10.13 6.17
N VAL A 97 24.95 -9.64 5.02
CA VAL A 97 24.82 -8.22 4.72
C VAL A 97 23.45 -7.90 4.17
N CYS A 98 22.95 -6.70 4.43
CA CYS A 98 21.73 -6.22 3.80
C CYS A 98 21.72 -4.71 3.64
N ALA A 99 20.83 -4.22 2.79
CA ALA A 99 20.61 -2.80 2.57
C ALA A 99 19.11 -2.49 2.59
N TYR A 100 18.73 -1.48 3.38
CA TYR A 100 17.43 -0.84 3.34
C TYR A 100 17.51 0.38 2.43
N ILE A 101 16.75 0.39 1.34
CA ILE A 101 16.73 1.47 0.35
C ILE A 101 15.37 2.11 0.38
N LYS A 102 15.32 3.42 0.62
CA LYS A 102 14.07 4.19 0.70
C LYS A 102 13.21 3.96 -0.54
N SER A 103 11.91 3.72 -0.36
CA SER A 103 11.00 3.30 -1.42
C SER A 103 10.87 4.30 -2.58
N SER A 104 11.32 5.54 -2.42
CA SER A 104 11.39 6.54 -3.49
C SER A 104 12.57 6.34 -4.44
N LEU A 105 13.53 5.46 -4.12
CA LEU A 105 14.68 5.12 -4.95
C LEU A 105 14.42 3.81 -5.70
N LYS A 106 14.71 3.79 -7.00
CA LYS A 106 14.75 2.55 -7.79
C LYS A 106 16.02 1.79 -7.44
N LYS A 107 15.91 0.47 -7.28
CA LYS A 107 17.03 -0.42 -6.99
C LYS A 107 17.04 -1.62 -7.93
N LYS A 108 18.22 -2.06 -8.33
CA LYS A 108 18.45 -3.32 -9.03
C LYS A 108 19.60 -4.06 -8.35
N VAL A 109 19.38 -5.30 -7.93
CA VAL A 109 20.44 -6.16 -7.40
C VAL A 109 21.25 -6.69 -8.59
N LEU A 110 22.57 -6.50 -8.56
CA LEU A 110 23.48 -7.05 -9.55
C LEU A 110 23.86 -8.46 -9.11
N ARG A 111 23.09 -9.45 -9.59
CA ARG A 111 23.22 -10.84 -9.14
C ARG A 111 24.59 -11.44 -9.48
N ASP A 112 25.13 -11.09 -10.63
CA ASP A 112 26.41 -11.61 -11.13
C ASP A 112 27.62 -11.13 -10.32
N LEU A 113 27.45 -10.09 -9.49
CA LEU A 113 28.48 -9.57 -8.58
C LEU A 113 28.18 -9.90 -7.12
N THR A 114 26.94 -10.30 -6.80
CA THR A 114 26.47 -10.48 -5.43
C THR A 114 26.72 -11.91 -4.97
N GLU A 115 27.71 -12.10 -4.12
CA GLU A 115 28.12 -13.42 -3.65
C GLU A 115 28.77 -13.41 -2.26
N ILE A 116 28.89 -14.61 -1.69
CA ILE A 116 29.80 -14.90 -0.58
C ILE A 116 30.94 -15.72 -1.19
N SER A 117 32.15 -15.17 -1.19
CA SER A 117 33.31 -15.87 -1.76
C SER A 117 33.70 -17.10 -0.95
N GLU A 118 34.54 -17.96 -1.51
CA GLU A 118 35.16 -19.08 -0.79
C GLU A 118 35.97 -18.62 0.43
N SER A 119 36.61 -17.44 0.31
CA SER A 119 37.28 -16.74 1.40
C SER A 119 36.32 -16.16 2.46
N ARG A 120 35.00 -16.40 2.32
CA ARG A 120 33.92 -15.97 3.22
C ARG A 120 33.71 -14.46 3.25
N PHE A 121 34.14 -13.76 2.21
CA PHE A 121 33.92 -12.34 2.03
C PHE A 121 32.55 -12.10 1.42
N HIS A 122 31.72 -11.29 2.08
CA HIS A 122 30.34 -11.07 1.66
C HIS A 122 30.26 -9.78 0.83
N GLN A 123 29.60 -9.82 -0.33
CA GLN A 123 29.42 -8.66 -1.20
C GLN A 123 28.00 -8.57 -1.74
N LEU A 124 27.28 -7.51 -1.41
CA LEU A 124 25.95 -7.22 -1.97
C LEU A 124 26.01 -5.99 -2.86
N TRP A 125 25.85 -6.20 -4.17
CA TRP A 125 25.94 -5.14 -5.17
C TRP A 125 24.57 -4.66 -5.64
N LEU A 126 24.37 -3.35 -5.56
CA LEU A 126 23.11 -2.69 -5.85
C LEU A 126 23.34 -1.51 -6.78
N GLN A 127 22.63 -1.47 -7.90
CA GLN A 127 22.46 -0.25 -8.65
C GLN A 127 21.31 0.55 -8.06
N ILE A 128 21.58 1.80 -7.65
CA ILE A 128 20.60 2.71 -7.05
C ILE A 128 20.40 3.90 -7.98
N GLN A 129 19.13 4.24 -8.21
CA GLN A 129 18.77 5.36 -9.07
C GLN A 129 17.61 6.15 -8.46
N HIS A 130 17.73 7.48 -8.47
CA HIS A 130 16.62 8.35 -8.12
C HIS A 130 16.00 8.95 -9.40
N LYS A 131 14.78 8.54 -9.73
CA LYS A 131 14.04 9.00 -10.94
C LYS A 131 14.93 8.93 -12.20
N LYS A 132 15.03 10.02 -12.97
CA LYS A 132 15.86 10.14 -14.19
C LYS A 132 17.31 10.59 -13.93
N LEU A 133 17.76 10.64 -12.67
CA LEU A 133 19.12 11.07 -12.33
C LEU A 133 20.15 9.97 -12.62
N LYS A 134 21.43 10.37 -12.64
CA LYS A 134 22.59 9.46 -12.72
C LYS A 134 22.48 8.41 -11.62
N SER A 135 22.51 7.13 -12.01
CA SER A 135 22.58 6.01 -11.08
C SER A 135 24.00 5.80 -10.58
N PHE A 136 24.15 5.25 -9.38
CA PHE A 136 25.44 4.85 -8.81
C PHE A 136 25.36 3.38 -8.34
N LEU A 137 26.52 2.78 -8.11
CA LEU A 137 26.63 1.43 -7.54
C LEU A 137 26.94 1.52 -6.04
N LEU A 138 26.25 0.72 -5.25
CA LEU A 138 26.53 0.50 -3.84
C LEU A 138 26.94 -0.97 -3.63
N CYS A 139 28.12 -1.18 -3.07
CA CYS A 139 28.55 -2.47 -2.54
C CYS A 139 28.45 -2.45 -1.01
N VAL A 140 27.63 -3.34 -0.44
CA VAL A 140 27.63 -3.60 1.00
C VAL A 140 28.47 -4.82 1.26
N CYS A 141 29.56 -4.66 2.01
CA CYS A 141 30.51 -5.75 2.26
C CYS A 141 30.65 -6.10 3.74
N TYR A 142 31.09 -7.33 3.98
CA TYR A 142 31.49 -7.78 5.30
C TYR A 142 32.62 -8.80 5.16
N ARG A 143 33.74 -8.56 5.82
CA ARG A 143 34.85 -9.51 5.93
C ARG A 143 34.88 -10.06 7.35
N PRO A 144 34.52 -11.33 7.58
CA PRO A 144 34.73 -11.99 8.86
C PRO A 144 36.21 -11.88 9.32
N PRO A 145 36.50 -11.73 10.62
CA PRO A 145 37.87 -11.56 11.13
C PRO A 145 38.84 -12.67 10.72
N ASP A 146 38.31 -13.88 10.53
CA ASP A 146 39.05 -15.09 10.15
C ASP A 146 39.19 -15.29 8.63
N SER A 147 38.82 -14.30 7.82
CA SER A 147 38.96 -14.36 6.36
C SER A 147 40.38 -13.97 5.95
N PRO A 148 41.02 -14.66 4.99
CA PRO A 148 42.36 -14.31 4.54
C PRO A 148 42.36 -12.95 3.82
N VAL A 149 43.47 -12.19 3.90
CA VAL A 149 43.62 -10.90 3.21
C VAL A 149 43.61 -11.05 1.67
N SER A 150 43.92 -12.24 1.16
CA SER A 150 43.82 -12.56 -0.28
C SER A 150 42.40 -12.48 -0.83
N CYS A 151 41.37 -12.34 0.02
CA CYS A 151 40.00 -12.07 -0.45
C CYS A 151 39.89 -10.76 -1.25
N PHE A 152 40.77 -9.79 -0.97
CA PHE A 152 40.80 -8.52 -1.68
C PHE A 152 41.25 -8.71 -3.14
N THR A 153 42.29 -9.52 -3.37
CA THR A 153 42.83 -9.77 -4.71
C THR A 153 42.03 -10.82 -5.48
N ASN A 154 41.68 -11.95 -4.85
CA ASN A 154 41.18 -13.12 -5.56
C ASN A 154 39.67 -13.06 -5.88
N ASN A 155 38.92 -12.18 -5.22
CA ASN A 155 37.45 -12.10 -5.40
C ASN A 155 36.97 -10.66 -5.48
N PHE A 156 37.40 -9.79 -4.55
CA PHE A 156 36.86 -8.44 -4.50
C PHE A 156 37.33 -7.58 -5.68
N MET A 157 38.59 -7.72 -6.08
CA MET A 157 39.16 -7.01 -7.22
C MET A 157 38.44 -7.36 -8.52
N ASP A 158 38.21 -8.65 -8.81
CA ASP A 158 37.50 -9.09 -10.01
C ASP A 158 36.07 -8.54 -10.08
N ASN A 159 35.33 -8.62 -8.99
CA ASN A 159 33.96 -8.08 -8.93
C ASN A 159 33.94 -6.56 -9.03
N TYR A 160 34.95 -5.88 -8.48
CA TYR A 160 35.11 -4.43 -8.64
C TYR A 160 35.41 -4.05 -10.10
N ILE A 161 36.34 -4.76 -10.77
CA ILE A 161 36.67 -4.53 -12.18
C ILE A 161 35.43 -4.74 -13.06
N LYS A 162 34.67 -5.82 -12.83
CA LYS A 162 33.38 -6.03 -13.49
C LYS A 162 32.40 -4.89 -13.19
N ALA A 163 32.37 -4.36 -11.96
CA ALA A 163 31.52 -3.23 -11.59
C ALA A 163 31.89 -1.93 -12.34
N LEU A 164 33.17 -1.72 -12.66
CA LEU A 164 33.62 -0.57 -13.45
C LEU A 164 33.02 -0.56 -14.87
N THR A 165 32.76 -1.73 -15.46
CA THR A 165 32.15 -1.84 -16.81
C THR A 165 30.77 -1.18 -16.91
N PHE A 166 30.09 -0.96 -15.78
CA PHE A 166 28.79 -0.27 -15.75
C PHE A 166 28.91 1.26 -15.94
N GLY A 167 30.13 1.82 -15.91
CA GLY A 167 30.38 3.26 -16.12
C GLY A 167 29.74 4.16 -15.05
N LYS A 168 29.67 3.69 -13.81
CA LYS A 168 28.97 4.36 -12.69
C LYS A 168 29.90 4.61 -11.53
N ASP A 169 29.64 5.68 -10.78
CA ASP A 169 30.34 5.94 -9.54
C ASP A 169 30.03 4.82 -8.53
N ILE A 170 31.06 4.33 -7.84
CA ILE A 170 30.97 3.22 -6.89
C ILE A 170 31.12 3.76 -5.47
N ILE A 171 30.21 3.34 -4.58
CA ILE A 171 30.27 3.53 -3.14
C ILE A 171 30.36 2.14 -2.51
N ILE A 172 31.29 1.96 -1.58
CA ILE A 172 31.47 0.71 -0.84
C ILE A 172 31.33 1.01 0.64
N ALA A 173 30.51 0.26 1.35
CA ALA A 173 30.33 0.42 2.79
C ALA A 173 30.25 -0.94 3.48
N GLY A 174 30.97 -1.12 4.58
CA GLY A 174 31.07 -2.42 5.21
C GLY A 174 31.95 -2.44 6.44
N ASP A 175 31.86 -3.53 7.20
CA ASP A 175 32.84 -3.87 8.23
C ASP A 175 33.83 -4.86 7.65
N LEU A 176 35.08 -4.43 7.48
CA LEU A 176 36.13 -5.24 6.89
C LEU A 176 37.03 -5.91 7.92
N ASN A 177 36.83 -5.64 9.21
CA ASN A 177 37.72 -6.09 10.28
C ASN A 177 39.22 -5.80 9.98
N CYS A 178 39.50 -4.69 9.29
CA CYS A 178 40.84 -4.18 9.02
C CYS A 178 41.02 -2.88 9.81
N ASP A 179 41.76 -2.90 10.92
CA ASP A 179 41.91 -1.71 11.78
C ASP A 179 42.87 -0.69 11.16
N LEU A 180 42.32 0.31 10.48
CA LEU A 180 43.08 1.35 9.78
C LEU A 180 43.81 2.33 10.71
N LEU A 181 43.59 2.26 12.03
CA LEU A 181 44.36 3.03 13.01
C LEU A 181 45.68 2.36 13.38
N LYS A 182 45.90 1.11 12.95
CA LYS A 182 47.10 0.32 13.23
C LYS A 182 47.81 -0.04 11.93
N THR A 183 49.13 -0.18 11.99
CA THR A 183 49.96 -0.70 10.90
C THR A 183 49.98 -2.23 10.92
N ALA A 184 48.81 -2.85 10.72
CA ALA A 184 48.66 -4.31 10.61
C ALA A 184 48.66 -4.77 9.14
N GLN A 185 48.92 -6.06 8.90
CA GLN A 185 48.93 -6.64 7.56
C GLN A 185 47.59 -6.42 6.83
N GLU A 186 46.48 -6.49 7.56
CA GLU A 186 45.12 -6.30 7.04
C GLU A 186 44.86 -4.85 6.64
N ALA A 187 45.40 -3.88 7.40
CA ALA A 187 45.29 -2.47 7.08
C ALA A 187 46.12 -2.13 5.82
N LYS A 188 47.34 -2.69 5.73
CA LYS A 188 48.18 -2.56 4.54
C LYS A 188 47.50 -3.15 3.30
N ALA A 189 46.98 -4.37 3.39
CA ALA A 189 46.28 -5.01 2.27
C ALA A 189 45.06 -4.22 1.79
N LEU A 190 44.29 -3.62 2.72
CA LEU A 190 43.16 -2.76 2.36
C LEU A 190 43.61 -1.45 1.71
N ASN A 191 44.68 -0.82 2.22
CA ASN A 191 45.24 0.39 1.60
C ASN A 191 45.80 0.08 0.21
N ASP A 192 46.56 -1.00 0.04
CA ASP A 192 47.08 -1.43 -1.26
C ASP A 192 45.93 -1.67 -2.26
N PHE A 193 44.86 -2.36 -1.83
CA PHE A 193 43.65 -2.52 -2.63
C PHE A 193 43.02 -1.18 -3.03
N CYS A 194 42.91 -0.24 -2.10
CA CYS A 194 42.39 1.09 -2.38
C CYS A 194 43.25 1.86 -3.39
N HIS A 195 44.57 1.82 -3.23
CA HIS A 195 45.53 2.48 -4.11
C HIS A 195 45.49 1.89 -5.53
N CYS A 196 45.49 0.55 -5.67
CA CYS A 196 45.44 -0.11 -6.97
C CYS A 196 44.17 0.20 -7.78
N LEU A 197 43.04 0.47 -7.10
CA LEU A 197 41.74 0.67 -7.73
C LEU A 197 41.26 2.13 -7.73
N ASN A 198 42.14 3.06 -7.33
CA ASN A 198 41.83 4.48 -7.16
C ASN A 198 40.59 4.73 -6.28
N LEU A 199 40.44 3.93 -5.23
CA LEU A 199 39.38 4.05 -4.23
C LEU A 199 39.87 4.92 -3.08
N THR A 200 39.07 5.93 -2.73
CA THR A 200 39.32 6.76 -1.55
C THR A 200 38.50 6.25 -0.38
N GLN A 201 39.16 5.84 0.72
CA GLN A 201 38.52 5.62 2.01
C GLN A 201 38.18 6.99 2.65
N LEU A 202 36.97 7.12 3.20
CA LEU A 202 36.38 8.39 3.63
C LEU A 202 36.36 8.61 5.15
N ILE A 203 36.52 7.59 5.98
CA ILE A 203 36.33 7.67 7.44
C ILE A 203 37.69 7.65 8.13
N ASP A 204 37.96 8.66 8.95
CA ASP A 204 39.24 8.84 9.67
C ASP A 204 39.12 8.68 11.20
N LYS A 205 37.89 8.46 11.70
CA LYS A 205 37.59 8.36 13.13
C LYS A 205 37.33 6.91 13.55
N PRO A 206 37.59 6.54 14.82
CA PRO A 206 37.25 5.22 15.33
C PRO A 206 35.76 4.91 15.17
N THR A 207 35.47 3.69 14.69
CA THR A 207 34.10 3.23 14.42
C THR A 207 33.64 2.17 15.41
N ARG A 208 34.55 1.49 16.11
CA ARG A 208 34.23 0.58 17.20
C ARG A 208 35.02 0.95 18.44
N VAL A 209 34.31 1.35 19.50
CA VAL A 209 34.92 1.79 20.76
C VAL A 209 34.39 0.95 21.90
N THR A 210 35.27 0.16 22.50
CA THR A 210 34.98 -0.67 23.68
C THR A 210 35.70 -0.09 24.90
N SER A 211 35.54 -0.73 26.06
CA SER A 211 36.32 -0.36 27.25
C SER A 211 37.83 -0.63 27.10
N ARG A 212 38.24 -1.46 26.13
CA ARG A 212 39.63 -1.92 25.97
C ARG A 212 40.28 -1.49 24.65
N SER A 213 39.49 -1.09 23.66
CA SER A 213 39.99 -0.79 22.31
C SER A 213 39.19 0.30 21.62
N SER A 214 39.84 0.96 20.66
CA SER A 214 39.25 1.96 19.78
C SER A 214 39.81 1.70 18.38
N THR A 215 38.99 1.13 17.49
CA THR A 215 39.42 0.65 16.17
C THR A 215 38.61 1.28 15.05
N LEU A 216 39.19 1.41 13.86
CA LEU A 216 38.51 1.86 12.65
C LEU A 216 38.42 0.69 11.67
N ILE A 217 37.30 -0.02 11.72
CA ILE A 217 37.06 -1.24 10.95
C ILE A 217 35.84 -1.15 10.03
N ASP A 218 34.93 -0.20 10.31
CA ASP A 218 33.78 0.10 9.47
C ASP A 218 34.18 1.19 8.46
N VAL A 219 34.17 0.85 7.18
CA VAL A 219 34.70 1.71 6.12
C VAL A 219 33.58 2.27 5.24
N MET A 220 33.81 3.47 4.72
CA MET A 220 33.16 3.96 3.51
C MET A 220 34.22 4.31 2.50
N MET A 221 34.10 3.78 1.28
CA MET A 221 35.03 4.04 0.18
C MET A 221 34.26 4.52 -1.05
N THR A 222 34.91 5.32 -1.89
CA THR A 222 34.33 5.80 -3.15
C THR A 222 35.35 5.81 -4.27
N SER A 223 34.87 5.54 -5.50
CA SER A 223 35.65 5.74 -6.73
C SER A 223 35.70 7.22 -7.18
N ASN A 224 34.89 8.09 -6.58
CA ASN A 224 34.76 9.50 -6.98
C ASN A 224 34.52 10.39 -5.76
N LYS A 225 35.60 11.01 -5.26
CA LYS A 225 35.56 11.90 -4.10
C LYS A 225 34.72 13.17 -4.34
N ASP A 226 34.65 13.64 -5.59
CA ASP A 226 33.88 14.85 -5.92
C ASP A 226 32.38 14.67 -5.73
N LEU A 227 31.90 13.41 -5.80
CA LEU A 227 30.50 13.08 -5.53
C LEU A 227 30.14 13.24 -4.04
N ILE A 228 31.11 13.24 -3.13
CA ILE A 228 30.89 13.27 -1.69
C ILE A 228 30.74 14.71 -1.21
N ALA A 229 29.67 14.97 -0.45
CA ALA A 229 29.34 16.27 0.12
C ALA A 229 29.64 16.36 1.61
N GLU A 230 29.34 15.30 2.37
CA GLU A 230 29.54 15.20 3.81
C GLU A 230 29.89 13.77 4.17
N ILE A 231 30.66 13.60 5.25
CA ILE A 231 31.05 12.32 5.84
C ILE A 231 30.97 12.45 7.36
N GLY A 232 30.74 11.34 8.05
CA GLY A 232 30.78 11.36 9.50
C GLY A 232 30.58 10.01 10.15
N VAL A 233 30.82 10.03 11.46
CA VAL A 233 30.59 8.90 12.36
C VAL A 233 29.57 9.36 13.40
N LEU A 234 28.42 8.68 13.43
CA LEU A 234 27.34 8.90 14.37
C LEU A 234 27.40 7.83 15.45
N GLU A 235 27.52 8.26 16.70
CA GLU A 235 27.48 7.34 17.84
C GLU A 235 26.10 6.67 17.94
N THR A 236 26.10 5.35 17.80
CA THR A 236 24.89 4.54 18.03
C THR A 236 25.07 3.64 19.24
N TYR A 237 23.95 3.14 19.76
CA TYR A 237 23.89 2.32 20.98
C TYR A 237 23.18 0.99 20.69
N ILE A 238 23.13 0.61 19.41
CA ILE A 238 22.44 -0.58 18.94
C ILE A 238 23.38 -1.78 19.08
N SER A 239 24.61 -1.62 18.60
CA SER A 239 25.76 -2.51 18.78
C SER A 239 26.92 -1.74 19.44
N ASP A 240 28.07 -2.38 19.58
CA ASP A 240 29.35 -1.77 19.96
C ASP A 240 30.02 -1.01 18.80
N HIS A 241 29.38 -0.95 17.63
CA HIS A 241 29.82 -0.19 16.46
C HIS A 241 29.04 1.14 16.34
N PHE A 242 29.73 2.15 15.85
CA PHE A 242 29.16 3.43 15.44
C PHE A 242 28.72 3.38 13.99
N LEU A 243 27.71 4.17 13.67
CA LEU A 243 27.20 4.28 12.31
C LEU A 243 28.12 5.22 11.54
N VAL A 244 28.61 4.78 10.39
CA VAL A 244 29.34 5.63 9.45
C VAL A 244 28.38 6.11 8.38
N TYR A 245 28.53 7.34 7.89
CA TYR A 245 27.67 7.88 6.84
C TYR A 245 28.43 8.77 5.86
N CYS A 246 27.88 8.86 4.65
CA CYS A 246 28.25 9.87 3.66
C CYS A 246 27.01 10.43 2.97
N SER A 247 27.13 11.65 2.45
CA SER A 247 26.09 12.31 1.68
C SER A 247 26.57 12.60 0.26
N LEU A 248 25.84 12.15 -0.75
CA LEU A 248 26.20 12.37 -2.16
C LEU A 248 25.63 13.70 -2.69
N LYS A 249 26.39 14.41 -3.53
CA LYS A 249 26.00 15.64 -4.27
C LYS A 249 24.99 15.37 -5.39
N LEU A 250 24.01 14.50 -5.15
CA LEU A 250 22.94 14.16 -6.11
C LEU A 250 21.65 14.84 -5.69
N LYS A 251 21.07 15.68 -6.57
CA LYS A 251 19.86 16.48 -6.31
C LYS A 251 18.62 15.57 -6.15
N LEU A 252 18.25 15.21 -4.92
CA LEU A 252 16.97 14.52 -4.67
C LEU A 252 15.75 15.43 -4.84
N ILE A 253 14.93 15.19 -5.86
CA ILE A 253 13.55 15.71 -5.85
C ILE A 253 12.80 15.05 -4.70
N LYS A 254 12.52 15.80 -3.62
CA LYS A 254 11.76 15.27 -2.49
C LYS A 254 10.40 14.78 -3.00
N PRO A 255 9.97 13.55 -2.66
CA PRO A 255 8.62 13.12 -2.96
C PRO A 255 7.64 14.07 -2.27
N HIS A 256 6.58 14.47 -2.98
CA HIS A 256 5.53 15.27 -2.37
C HIS A 256 4.92 14.49 -1.20
N PRO A 257 4.67 15.13 -0.04
CA PRO A 257 4.00 14.47 1.06
C PRO A 257 2.64 13.95 0.56
N ILE A 258 2.36 12.67 0.81
CA ILE A 258 1.05 12.10 0.47
C ILE A 258 0.02 12.83 1.32
N CYS A 259 -0.81 13.62 0.64
CA CYS A 259 -1.94 14.28 1.23
C CYS A 259 -3.21 13.51 0.86
N ILE A 260 -4.13 13.38 1.80
CA ILE A 260 -5.49 12.90 1.52
C ILE A 260 -6.45 14.03 1.78
N THR A 261 -7.35 14.25 0.83
CA THR A 261 -8.50 15.13 1.00
C THR A 261 -9.66 14.28 1.50
N ALA A 262 -10.05 14.48 2.76
CA ALA A 262 -11.15 13.77 3.39
C ALA A 262 -11.84 14.66 4.41
N ARG A 263 -13.06 14.30 4.83
CA ARG A 263 -13.73 14.98 5.94
C ARG A 263 -12.96 14.78 7.24
N SER A 264 -12.79 15.87 7.98
CA SER A 264 -12.14 15.88 9.28
C SER A 264 -13.17 15.70 10.38
N TYR A 265 -13.19 14.52 11.00
CA TYR A 265 -14.06 14.21 12.13
C TYR A 265 -13.42 14.53 13.49
N LYS A 266 -12.32 15.28 13.51
CA LYS A 266 -11.56 15.57 14.74
C LYS A 266 -12.41 16.30 15.80
N HIS A 267 -13.34 17.13 15.36
CA HIS A 267 -14.24 17.93 16.19
C HIS A 267 -15.71 17.64 15.85
N TYR A 268 -15.99 16.46 15.28
CA TYR A 268 -17.35 16.08 14.94
C TYR A 268 -18.11 15.70 16.22
N ASP A 269 -19.17 16.44 16.50
CA ASP A 269 -20.15 16.11 17.53
C ASP A 269 -21.45 15.66 16.85
N ARG A 270 -21.88 14.43 17.17
CA ARG A 270 -23.10 13.84 16.62
C ARG A 270 -24.34 14.66 16.99
N ASN A 271 -24.43 15.14 18.23
CA ASN A 271 -25.62 15.85 18.71
C ASN A 271 -25.75 17.22 18.03
N GLN A 272 -24.64 17.96 17.92
CA GLN A 272 -24.63 19.24 17.20
C GLN A 272 -25.03 19.07 15.74
N PHE A 273 -24.49 18.03 15.07
CA PHE A 273 -24.87 17.74 13.70
C PHE A 273 -26.36 17.42 13.56
N LEU A 274 -26.95 16.67 14.50
CA LEU A 274 -28.38 16.39 14.50
C LEU A 274 -29.23 17.65 14.74
N CYS A 275 -28.80 18.56 15.60
CA CYS A 275 -29.47 19.86 15.79
C CYS A 275 -29.46 20.68 14.50
N ASP A 276 -28.33 20.76 13.80
CA ASP A 276 -28.24 21.47 12.52
C ASP A 276 -29.16 20.86 11.45
N LEU A 277 -29.29 19.52 11.42
CA LEU A 277 -30.21 18.84 10.51
C LEU A 277 -31.68 19.08 10.85
N ALA A 278 -32.02 19.24 12.13
CA ALA A 278 -33.40 19.51 12.56
C ALA A 278 -33.91 20.87 12.07
N CYS A 279 -33.02 21.84 11.86
CA CYS A 279 -33.36 23.18 11.37
C CYS A 279 -33.59 23.25 9.86
N ILE A 280 -33.34 22.17 9.11
CA ILE A 280 -33.49 22.16 7.65
C ILE A 280 -34.94 21.81 7.28
N PRO A 281 -35.58 22.57 6.37
CA PRO A 281 -36.96 22.32 5.94
C PRO A 281 -37.02 21.16 4.92
N TRP A 282 -36.74 19.94 5.38
CA TRP A 282 -36.71 18.72 4.55
C TRP A 282 -38.00 18.42 3.77
N HIS A 283 -39.12 18.97 4.21
CA HIS A 283 -40.44 18.82 3.59
C HIS A 283 -40.54 19.55 2.24
N GLU A 284 -39.71 20.57 1.98
CA GLU A 284 -39.69 21.28 0.69
C GLU A 284 -39.40 20.34 -0.49
N ASN A 285 -38.66 19.27 -0.24
CA ASN A 285 -38.36 18.24 -1.23
C ASN A 285 -39.59 17.48 -1.73
N LEU A 286 -40.76 17.60 -1.08
CA LEU A 286 -42.02 17.05 -1.57
C LEU A 286 -42.46 17.71 -2.87
N PHE A 287 -42.27 19.03 -3.00
CA PHE A 287 -42.82 19.84 -4.09
C PHE A 287 -41.98 19.81 -5.38
N VAL A 288 -40.76 19.29 -5.33
CA VAL A 288 -39.88 19.20 -6.49
C VAL A 288 -40.21 17.95 -7.29
N GLU A 289 -40.60 18.01 -8.57
CA GLU A 289 -40.99 16.79 -9.31
C GLU A 289 -39.80 15.98 -9.84
N ASN A 290 -38.78 16.67 -10.35
CA ASN A 290 -37.61 16.03 -10.98
C ASN A 290 -36.69 15.40 -9.93
N VAL A 291 -36.31 14.13 -10.15
CA VAL A 291 -35.45 13.39 -9.23
C VAL A 291 -34.05 14.02 -9.06
N ASN A 292 -33.49 14.64 -10.11
CA ASN A 292 -32.17 15.29 -10.05
C ASN A 292 -32.23 16.58 -9.22
N ASP A 293 -33.32 17.33 -9.34
CA ASP A 293 -33.51 18.57 -8.59
C ASP A 293 -33.80 18.26 -7.11
N LYS A 294 -34.64 17.23 -6.84
CA LYS A 294 -34.86 16.71 -5.47
C LYS A 294 -33.54 16.31 -4.81
N LEU A 295 -32.68 15.60 -5.55
CA LEU A 295 -31.38 15.19 -5.04
C LEU A 295 -30.44 16.38 -4.85
N SER A 296 -30.42 17.34 -5.78
CA SER A 296 -29.57 18.53 -5.70
C SER A 296 -29.92 19.39 -4.48
N HIS A 297 -31.20 19.57 -4.20
CA HIS A 297 -31.67 20.28 -3.01
C HIS A 297 -31.28 19.53 -1.72
N PHE A 298 -31.50 18.21 -1.68
CA PHE A 298 -31.06 17.36 -0.56
C PHE A 298 -29.54 17.45 -0.32
N ASP A 299 -28.73 17.24 -1.37
CA ASP A 299 -27.28 17.23 -1.28
C ASP A 299 -26.76 18.59 -0.83
N SER A 300 -27.31 19.69 -1.36
CA SER A 300 -26.89 21.04 -0.97
C SER A 300 -27.10 21.30 0.52
N ASN A 301 -28.31 21.02 1.04
CA ASN A 301 -28.64 21.22 2.44
C ASN A 301 -27.82 20.30 3.36
N PHE A 302 -27.74 19.02 3.01
CA PHE A 302 -27.01 18.02 3.79
C PHE A 302 -25.51 18.31 3.85
N GLN A 303 -24.90 18.64 2.70
CA GLN A 303 -23.47 18.94 2.62
C GLN A 303 -23.11 20.24 3.34
N ASN A 304 -24.00 21.25 3.33
CA ASN A 304 -23.82 22.50 4.08
C ASN A 304 -23.80 22.26 5.60
N ALA A 305 -24.78 21.53 6.13
CA ALA A 305 -24.78 21.15 7.56
C ALA A 305 -23.54 20.32 7.91
N LEU A 306 -23.18 19.35 7.06
CA LEU A 306 -22.02 18.50 7.30
C LEU A 306 -20.69 19.25 7.17
N ALA A 307 -20.60 20.30 6.34
CA ALA A 307 -19.40 21.12 6.22
C ALA A 307 -19.11 21.93 7.49
N ARG A 308 -20.15 22.39 8.21
CA ARG A 308 -20.02 23.06 9.51
C ARG A 308 -19.49 22.12 10.60
N ASN A 309 -19.97 20.87 10.62
CA ASN A 309 -19.65 19.88 11.66
C ASN A 309 -18.40 19.02 11.35
N ALA A 310 -18.15 18.72 10.07
CA ALA A 310 -17.06 17.84 9.62
C ALA A 310 -16.48 18.32 8.28
N PRO A 311 -15.77 19.47 8.24
CA PRO A 311 -15.26 20.07 7.02
C PRO A 311 -14.26 19.17 6.26
N ILE A 312 -14.24 19.29 4.93
CA ILE A 312 -13.25 18.64 4.07
C ILE A 312 -11.89 19.31 4.28
N LYS A 313 -10.88 18.53 4.66
CA LYS A 313 -9.51 19.02 4.87
C LYS A 313 -8.50 18.14 4.15
N THR A 314 -7.45 18.78 3.64
CA THR A 314 -6.28 18.12 3.09
C THR A 314 -5.30 17.82 4.23
N MET A 315 -5.16 16.53 4.56
CA MET A 315 -4.32 16.07 5.67
C MET A 315 -3.08 15.35 5.14
N LYS A 316 -1.91 15.73 5.65
CA LYS A 316 -0.66 15.01 5.38
C LYS A 316 -0.67 13.69 6.14
N ILE A 317 -0.55 12.57 5.44
CA ILE A 317 -0.41 11.26 6.11
C ILE A 317 0.94 11.22 6.81
N ARG A 318 0.93 11.22 8.15
CA ARG A 318 2.12 10.94 8.96
C ARG A 318 2.08 9.49 9.39
N HIS A 319 3.17 8.77 9.18
CA HIS A 319 3.27 7.41 9.69
C HIS A 319 3.68 7.45 11.16
N ARG A 320 2.80 7.03 12.06
CA ARG A 320 3.21 6.66 13.42
C ARG A 320 3.73 5.22 13.33
N GLN A 321 5.02 5.00 13.57
CA GLN A 321 5.66 3.71 13.27
C GLN A 321 5.99 2.87 14.51
N VAL A 322 5.95 3.45 15.71
CA VAL A 322 6.12 2.69 16.97
C VAL A 322 5.15 3.25 18.02
N PRO A 323 3.90 2.76 18.06
CA PRO A 323 2.85 3.33 18.91
C PRO A 323 3.10 3.12 20.41
N PHE A 324 3.92 2.13 20.77
CA PHE A 324 4.18 1.69 22.14
C PHE A 324 5.43 2.31 22.79
N VAL A 325 6.16 3.19 22.11
CA VAL A 325 7.30 3.91 22.72
C VAL A 325 6.80 5.23 23.32
N ASP A 326 6.63 5.23 24.63
CA ASP A 326 6.19 6.37 25.42
C ASP A 326 7.35 7.35 25.76
N ASN A 327 7.07 8.33 26.63
CA ASN A 327 8.06 9.31 27.05
C ASN A 327 9.02 8.78 28.13
N GLU A 328 8.61 7.81 28.95
CA GLU A 328 9.48 7.19 29.97
C GLU A 328 10.64 6.45 29.29
N ILE A 329 10.32 5.64 28.27
CA ILE A 329 11.30 4.90 27.49
C ILE A 329 12.26 5.87 26.78
N LYS A 330 11.77 7.00 26.26
CA LYS A 330 12.62 8.02 25.63
C LYS A 330 13.59 8.67 26.61
N GLU A 331 13.16 8.97 27.82
CA GLU A 331 14.05 9.50 28.86
C GLU A 331 15.10 8.46 29.30
N LEU A 332 14.72 7.19 29.44
CA LEU A 332 15.69 6.10 29.69
C LEU A 332 16.72 5.99 28.56
N MET A 333 16.28 6.09 27.30
CA MET A 333 17.17 6.09 26.14
C MET A 333 18.14 7.29 26.18
N LYS A 334 17.67 8.48 26.55
CA LYS A 334 18.48 9.71 26.68
C LYS A 334 19.51 9.60 27.81
N ASN A 335 19.12 9.06 28.97
CA ASN A 335 20.02 8.83 30.09
C ASN A 335 21.09 7.78 29.74
N ARG A 336 20.72 6.73 28.99
CA ARG A 336 21.70 5.78 28.43
C ARG A 336 22.72 6.47 27.53
N LYS A 337 22.30 7.41 26.66
CA LYS A 337 23.24 8.19 25.82
C LYS A 337 24.25 8.96 26.69
N ARG A 338 23.77 9.60 27.76
CA ARG A 338 24.61 10.36 28.71
C ARG A 338 25.63 9.47 29.42
N LEU A 339 25.20 8.32 29.97
CA LEU A 339 26.10 7.39 30.66
C LEU A 339 27.16 6.80 29.73
N HIS A 340 26.82 6.50 28.48
CA HIS A 340 27.80 6.02 27.51
C HIS A 340 28.88 7.08 27.22
N LYS A 341 28.46 8.33 27.01
CA LYS A 341 29.39 9.45 26.82
C LYS A 341 30.32 9.60 28.04
N PHE A 342 29.77 9.52 29.25
CA PHE A 342 30.53 9.59 30.49
C PHE A 342 31.52 8.42 30.64
N ALA A 343 31.08 7.17 30.46
CA ALA A 343 31.93 5.98 30.55
C ALA A 343 33.10 5.98 29.57
N ARG A 344 32.94 6.60 28.40
CA ARG A 344 34.03 6.77 27.42
C ARG A 344 35.05 7.83 27.85
N LEU A 345 34.59 8.91 28.48
CA LEU A 345 35.45 9.97 28.99
C LEU A 345 36.27 9.48 30.19
N THR A 346 35.63 8.80 31.13
CA THR A 346 36.30 8.32 32.35
C THR A 346 37.09 7.04 32.14
N ARG A 347 36.70 6.20 31.17
CA ARG A 347 37.24 4.84 30.92
C ARG A 347 37.22 3.92 32.14
N MET A 348 36.49 4.28 33.19
CA MET A 348 36.40 3.50 34.43
C MET A 348 35.46 2.30 34.25
N PRO A 349 35.84 1.09 34.70
CA PRO A 349 34.98 -0.10 34.61
C PRO A 349 33.58 0.10 35.22
N SER A 350 33.49 0.80 36.35
CA SER A 350 32.24 1.08 37.06
C SER A 350 31.24 1.91 36.25
N ASP A 351 31.71 2.84 35.42
CA ASP A 351 30.83 3.64 34.55
C ASP A 351 30.35 2.84 33.35
N TRP A 352 31.19 1.95 32.82
CA TRP A 352 30.78 0.99 31.80
C TRP A 352 29.75 -0.01 32.33
N GLU A 353 29.82 -0.39 33.61
CA GLU A 353 28.80 -1.22 34.27
C GLU A 353 27.46 -0.50 34.39
N LYS A 354 27.47 0.75 34.88
CA LYS A 354 26.25 1.60 34.93
C LYS A 354 25.61 1.76 33.54
N TYR A 355 26.43 1.98 32.51
CA TYR A 355 25.97 2.04 31.13
C TYR A 355 25.34 0.71 30.67
N ARG A 356 26.02 -0.43 30.89
CA ARG A 356 25.50 -1.76 30.51
C ARG A 356 24.17 -2.06 31.20
N ALA A 357 24.07 -1.80 32.50
CA ALA A 357 22.84 -1.99 33.27
C ALA A 357 21.68 -1.16 32.69
N LEU A 358 21.91 0.12 32.38
CA LEU A 358 20.86 0.98 31.81
C LEU A 358 20.53 0.59 30.36
N ARG A 359 21.52 0.15 29.56
CA ARG A 359 21.30 -0.39 28.21
C ARG A 359 20.36 -1.59 28.27
N ASP A 360 20.61 -2.52 29.17
CA ASP A 360 19.83 -3.75 29.28
C ASP A 360 18.42 -3.48 29.85
N LYS A 361 18.29 -2.50 30.77
CA LYS A 361 17.00 -1.97 31.22
C LYS A 361 16.17 -1.38 30.06
N VAL A 362 16.78 -0.58 29.18
CA VAL A 362 16.10 -0.05 27.98
C VAL A 362 15.65 -1.19 27.05
N LYS A 363 16.51 -2.20 26.82
CA LYS A 363 16.14 -3.38 26.01
C LYS A 363 14.97 -4.15 26.59
N CYS A 364 14.92 -4.31 27.92
CA CYS A 364 13.82 -4.96 28.62
C CYS A 364 12.51 -4.16 28.48
N LYS A 365 12.54 -2.87 28.81
CA LYS A 365 11.37 -1.98 28.72
C LYS A 365 10.78 -1.89 27.31
N LEU A 366 11.62 -1.85 26.27
CA LEU A 366 11.14 -1.86 24.88
C LEU A 366 10.39 -3.15 24.52
N ARG A 367 10.89 -4.31 24.96
CA ARG A 367 10.23 -5.60 24.71
C ARG A 367 8.91 -5.71 25.47
N GLN A 368 8.90 -5.26 26.72
CA GLN A 368 7.70 -5.26 27.56
C GLN A 368 6.61 -4.35 26.97
N ALA A 369 6.94 -3.12 26.59
CA ALA A 369 5.99 -2.17 26.02
C ALA A 369 5.37 -2.67 24.70
N GLU A 370 6.15 -3.35 23.85
CA GLU A 370 5.60 -3.98 22.64
C GLU A 370 4.62 -5.10 22.98
N LYS A 371 4.95 -5.98 23.94
CA LYS A 371 4.10 -7.08 24.40
C LYS A 371 2.78 -6.54 24.96
N ASP A 372 2.86 -5.55 25.85
CA ASP A 372 1.68 -4.94 26.49
C ASP A 372 0.79 -4.25 25.47
N TYR A 373 1.38 -3.55 24.50
CA TYR A 373 0.62 -2.93 23.41
C TYR A 373 -0.16 -3.95 22.59
N VAL A 374 0.47 -5.05 22.16
CA VAL A 374 -0.21 -6.09 21.38
C VAL A 374 -1.29 -6.77 22.23
N HIS A 375 -1.00 -7.05 23.51
CA HIS A 375 -1.97 -7.64 24.43
C HIS A 375 -3.21 -6.75 24.59
N ASN A 376 -3.01 -5.46 24.85
CA ASN A 376 -4.08 -4.48 25.00
C ASN A 376 -4.89 -4.31 23.71
N GLU A 377 -4.24 -4.30 22.53
CA GLU A 377 -4.94 -4.24 21.25
C GLU A 377 -5.83 -5.47 21.01
N ILE A 378 -5.40 -6.67 21.44
CA ILE A 378 -6.22 -7.88 21.34
C ILE A 378 -7.38 -7.83 22.35
N TYR A 379 -7.09 -7.47 23.61
CA TYR A 379 -8.07 -7.41 24.68
C TYR A 379 -9.18 -6.39 24.39
N ASN A 380 -8.82 -5.20 23.91
CA ASN A 380 -9.77 -4.14 23.57
C ASN A 380 -10.56 -4.41 22.26
N ASN A 381 -10.24 -5.47 21.52
CA ASN A 381 -10.89 -5.82 20.25
C ASN A 381 -11.33 -7.30 20.23
N PRO A 382 -12.33 -7.69 21.04
CA PRO A 382 -12.67 -9.11 21.28
C PRO A 382 -13.28 -9.84 20.07
N ASN A 383 -13.76 -9.12 19.05
CA ASN A 383 -14.28 -9.74 17.84
C ASN A 383 -13.16 -10.45 17.06
N ILE A 384 -13.38 -11.72 16.68
CA ILE A 384 -12.50 -12.55 15.84
C ILE A 384 -11.90 -11.76 14.66
N ALA A 385 -12.71 -11.00 13.91
CA ALA A 385 -12.24 -10.23 12.76
C ALA A 385 -11.24 -9.12 13.14
N SER A 386 -11.48 -8.46 14.27
CA SER A 386 -10.63 -7.39 14.82
C SER A 386 -9.36 -7.97 15.46
N MET A 387 -9.47 -9.06 16.22
CA MET A 387 -8.33 -9.82 16.74
C MET A 387 -7.42 -10.29 15.60
N TRP A 388 -7.98 -10.89 14.53
CA TRP A 388 -7.20 -11.24 13.34
C TRP A 388 -6.55 -10.04 12.67
N LYS A 389 -7.12 -8.83 12.78
CA LYS A 389 -6.50 -7.60 12.27
C LYS A 389 -5.24 -7.25 13.07
N VAL A 390 -5.29 -7.38 14.40
CA VAL A 390 -4.14 -7.17 15.29
C VAL A 390 -3.07 -8.24 15.04
N ILE A 391 -3.47 -9.51 14.98
CA ILE A 391 -2.56 -10.63 14.66
C ILE A 391 -1.90 -10.42 13.29
N ARG A 392 -2.66 -10.06 12.26
CA ARG A 392 -2.11 -9.75 10.92
C ARG A 392 -1.10 -8.61 10.91
N ASN A 393 -1.16 -7.68 11.86
CA ASN A 393 -0.17 -6.61 11.99
C ASN A 393 1.11 -7.09 12.69
N CYS A 394 1.02 -8.14 13.50
CA CYS A 394 2.17 -8.79 14.16
C CYS A 394 2.83 -9.83 13.23
N VAL A 395 2.04 -10.41 12.32
CA VAL A 395 2.52 -11.40 11.35
C VAL A 395 3.21 -10.69 10.16
N PRO A 396 4.34 -11.21 9.69
CA PRO A 396 5.05 -10.63 8.56
C PRO A 396 4.21 -10.71 7.27
N ARG A 397 3.86 -9.57 6.66
CA ARG A 397 3.05 -9.48 5.43
C ARG A 397 3.79 -8.78 4.31
N LYS A 398 3.78 -9.36 3.09
CA LYS A 398 4.25 -8.68 1.86
C LYS A 398 3.51 -7.35 1.76
N GLU A 399 4.24 -6.25 1.90
CA GLU A 399 3.65 -4.93 1.79
C GLU A 399 3.53 -4.57 0.31
N THR A 400 2.37 -4.04 -0.06
CA THR A 400 2.22 -3.22 -1.27
C THR A 400 3.07 -1.97 -1.06
N THR A 401 4.24 -1.91 -1.70
CA THR A 401 5.10 -0.72 -1.70
C THR A 401 4.24 0.50 -2.04
N LYS A 402 4.24 1.54 -1.18
CA LYS A 402 3.49 2.75 -1.51
C LYS A 402 4.06 3.33 -2.81
N PRO A 403 3.20 3.61 -3.81
CA PRO A 403 3.67 4.06 -5.11
C PRO A 403 4.44 5.38 -4.98
N SER A 404 5.63 5.42 -5.57
CA SER A 404 6.40 6.64 -5.76
C SER A 404 6.39 6.96 -7.24
N TYR A 405 5.61 7.96 -7.63
CA TYR A 405 5.44 8.32 -9.03
C TYR A 405 6.66 9.09 -9.56
N SER A 406 7.17 8.67 -10.71
CA SER A 406 8.38 9.15 -11.37
C SER A 406 8.14 10.43 -12.18
N GLY A 407 6.93 10.60 -12.74
CA GLY A 407 6.51 11.72 -13.60
C GLY A 407 5.47 12.67 -12.98
N ASP A 408 4.81 13.45 -13.85
CA ASP A 408 3.67 14.31 -13.48
C ASP A 408 2.45 13.45 -13.11
N VAL A 409 1.97 13.64 -11.89
CA VAL A 409 0.86 12.87 -11.32
C VAL A 409 -0.46 13.17 -12.03
N LYS A 410 -0.67 14.40 -12.54
CA LYS A 410 -1.90 14.75 -13.27
C LYS A 410 -1.93 14.02 -14.62
N LYS A 411 -0.83 14.08 -15.37
CA LYS A 411 -0.68 13.34 -16.63
C LYS A 411 -0.89 11.84 -16.42
N LEU A 412 -0.25 11.26 -15.41
CA LEU A 412 -0.43 9.83 -15.08
C LEU A 412 -1.87 9.50 -14.72
N ALA A 413 -2.57 10.35 -13.95
CA ALA A 413 -3.97 10.14 -13.62
C ALA A 413 -4.86 10.14 -14.88
N ASN A 414 -4.60 11.04 -15.83
CA ASN A 414 -5.29 11.07 -17.12
C ASN A 414 -4.97 9.82 -17.96
N GLU A 415 -3.72 9.38 -18.04
CA GLU A 415 -3.33 8.14 -18.74
C GLU A 415 -4.05 6.91 -18.16
N PHE A 416 -4.13 6.81 -16.82
CA PHE A 416 -4.90 5.76 -16.17
C PHE A 416 -6.39 5.85 -16.49
N ASN A 417 -6.97 7.06 -16.49
CA ASN A 417 -8.39 7.22 -16.77
C ASN A 417 -8.73 6.79 -18.20
N THR A 418 -7.97 7.28 -19.18
CA THR A 418 -8.11 6.89 -20.60
C THR A 418 -7.91 5.40 -20.81
N PHE A 419 -6.95 4.79 -20.12
CA PHE A 419 -6.78 3.34 -20.18
C PHE A 419 -8.02 2.61 -19.64
N PHE A 420 -8.46 2.92 -18.42
CA PHE A 420 -9.58 2.20 -17.79
C PHE A 420 -10.91 2.36 -18.54
N THR A 421 -11.18 3.53 -19.14
CA THR A 421 -12.39 3.72 -19.95
C THR A 421 -12.32 3.01 -21.31
N SER A 422 -11.12 2.89 -21.90
CA SER A 422 -10.95 2.22 -23.20
C SER A 422 -10.87 0.69 -23.13
N VAL A 423 -10.57 0.10 -21.96
CA VAL A 423 -10.44 -1.37 -21.80
C VAL A 423 -11.64 -2.13 -22.35
N GLY A 424 -12.87 -1.71 -22.02
CA GLY A 424 -14.09 -2.41 -22.44
C GLY A 424 -14.30 -2.37 -23.96
N ILE A 425 -14.01 -1.22 -24.57
CA ILE A 425 -14.12 -1.00 -26.02
C ILE A 425 -13.09 -1.86 -26.75
N ASN A 426 -11.82 -1.79 -26.34
CA ASN A 426 -10.73 -2.53 -26.97
C ASN A 426 -10.96 -4.04 -26.87
N THR A 427 -11.38 -4.54 -25.69
CA THR A 427 -11.66 -5.97 -25.49
C THR A 427 -12.78 -6.46 -26.42
N SER A 428 -13.84 -5.67 -26.59
CA SER A 428 -14.93 -6.03 -27.51
C SER A 428 -14.50 -5.98 -28.98
N ALA A 429 -13.65 -5.03 -29.37
CA ALA A 429 -13.13 -4.95 -30.73
C ALA A 429 -12.25 -6.15 -31.06
N THR A 430 -11.38 -6.56 -30.13
CA THR A 430 -10.57 -7.78 -30.28
C THR A 430 -11.44 -9.03 -30.38
N ALA A 431 -12.48 -9.16 -29.55
CA ALA A 431 -13.40 -10.29 -29.63
C ALA A 431 -14.13 -10.36 -30.98
N LEU A 432 -14.53 -9.20 -31.52
CA LEU A 432 -15.16 -9.13 -32.85
C LEU A 432 -14.19 -9.53 -33.97
N ALA A 433 -12.94 -9.05 -33.91
CA ALA A 433 -11.91 -9.43 -34.88
C ALA A 433 -11.65 -10.94 -34.89
N LEU A 434 -11.59 -11.58 -33.71
CA LEU A 434 -11.43 -13.04 -33.60
C LEU A 434 -12.63 -13.81 -34.16
N LEU A 435 -13.86 -13.32 -33.97
CA LEU A 435 -15.05 -13.93 -34.56
C LEU A 435 -14.97 -13.90 -36.10
N THR A 436 -14.55 -12.76 -36.65
CA THR A 436 -14.37 -12.60 -38.11
C THR A 436 -13.26 -13.50 -38.64
N GLU A 437 -12.10 -13.55 -37.97
CA GLU A 437 -10.96 -14.40 -38.33
C GLU A 437 -11.35 -15.89 -38.40
N HIS A 438 -12.16 -16.35 -37.45
CA HIS A 438 -12.60 -17.75 -37.37
C HIS A 438 -13.93 -18.04 -38.10
N GLY A 439 -14.49 -17.07 -38.83
CA GLY A 439 -15.75 -17.25 -39.58
C GLY A 439 -16.96 -17.57 -38.69
N LEU A 440 -16.95 -17.17 -37.42
CA LEU A 440 -18.02 -17.45 -36.47
C LEU A 440 -19.13 -16.39 -36.58
N PRO A 441 -20.41 -16.79 -36.65
CA PRO A 441 -21.51 -15.84 -36.77
C PRO A 441 -21.67 -15.02 -35.47
N ILE A 442 -21.96 -13.74 -35.62
CA ILE A 442 -22.42 -12.91 -34.50
C ILE A 442 -23.83 -13.40 -34.13
N LEU A 443 -23.94 -14.16 -33.05
CA LEU A 443 -25.22 -14.60 -32.53
C LEU A 443 -25.99 -13.39 -31.99
N ASN A 444 -26.90 -12.86 -32.79
CA ASN A 444 -27.89 -11.91 -32.30
C ASN A 444 -28.71 -12.59 -31.20
N PRO A 445 -28.91 -11.95 -30.03
CA PRO A 445 -29.76 -12.52 -29.01
C PRO A 445 -31.15 -12.75 -29.59
N PRO A 446 -31.80 -13.89 -29.27
CA PRO A 446 -33.09 -14.25 -29.83
C PRO A 446 -34.10 -13.12 -29.65
N THR A 447 -34.96 -12.98 -30.65
CA THR A 447 -36.07 -12.01 -30.66
C THR A 447 -36.91 -12.18 -29.39
N SER A 448 -37.36 -11.06 -28.83
CA SER A 448 -38.12 -11.02 -27.57
C SER A 448 -39.31 -11.97 -27.63
N THR A 449 -39.32 -12.99 -26.77
CA THR A 449 -40.56 -13.71 -26.47
C THR A 449 -41.47 -12.75 -25.70
N GLU A 450 -42.67 -12.50 -26.21
CA GLU A 450 -43.66 -11.69 -25.48
C GLU A 450 -43.98 -12.39 -24.16
N ILE A 451 -43.56 -11.77 -23.05
CA ILE A 451 -43.88 -12.23 -21.70
C ILE A 451 -45.18 -11.54 -21.29
N PRO A 452 -46.23 -12.29 -20.89
CA PRO A 452 -47.48 -11.72 -20.42
C PRO A 452 -47.25 -10.67 -19.35
N GLU A 453 -48.04 -9.59 -19.37
CA GLU A 453 -47.83 -8.43 -18.48
C GLU A 453 -47.84 -8.81 -17.00
N ILE A 454 -48.66 -9.78 -16.60
CA ILE A 454 -48.74 -10.33 -15.23
C ILE A 454 -47.45 -11.01 -14.76
N ASP A 455 -46.60 -11.42 -15.69
CA ASP A 455 -45.32 -12.07 -15.41
C ASP A 455 -44.13 -11.10 -15.47
N GLN A 456 -44.38 -9.82 -15.78
CA GLN A 456 -43.34 -8.81 -15.86
C GLN A 456 -42.95 -8.24 -14.49
N PHE A 457 -41.72 -7.77 -14.38
CA PHE A 457 -41.19 -7.10 -13.22
C PHE A 457 -41.46 -5.60 -13.30
N TYR A 458 -42.13 -5.07 -12.28
CA TYR A 458 -42.33 -3.65 -12.04
C TYR A 458 -41.64 -3.25 -10.74
N PHE A 459 -41.17 -2.01 -10.67
CA PHE A 459 -40.74 -1.44 -9.40
C PHE A 459 -41.95 -1.13 -8.53
N HIS A 460 -41.75 -1.28 -7.23
CA HIS A 460 -42.73 -0.90 -6.21
C HIS A 460 -42.11 0.17 -5.32
N SER A 461 -42.94 1.08 -4.82
CA SER A 461 -42.51 2.06 -3.84
C SER A 461 -42.08 1.37 -2.55
N VAL A 462 -41.11 1.95 -1.87
CA VAL A 462 -40.58 1.44 -0.60
C VAL A 462 -40.94 2.34 0.56
N SER A 463 -41.11 1.71 1.72
CA SER A 463 -41.39 2.41 2.96
C SER A 463 -40.13 2.96 3.64
N CYS A 464 -40.30 3.96 4.52
CA CYS A 464 -39.21 4.45 5.38
C CYS A 464 -38.58 3.31 6.22
N SER A 465 -39.40 2.34 6.66
CA SER A 465 -38.90 1.19 7.42
C SER A 465 -37.93 0.32 6.60
N GLU A 466 -38.17 0.19 5.30
CA GLU A 466 -37.31 -0.58 4.40
C GLU A 466 -36.00 0.15 4.11
N ILE A 467 -36.07 1.45 3.84
CA ILE A 467 -34.87 2.29 3.65
C ILE A 467 -34.01 2.26 4.92
N SER A 468 -34.61 2.41 6.10
CA SER A 468 -33.90 2.33 7.37
C SER A 468 -33.16 1.00 7.54
N ARG A 469 -33.84 -0.13 7.29
CA ARG A 469 -33.21 -1.47 7.31
C ARG A 469 -32.06 -1.60 6.31
N VAL A 470 -32.23 -1.07 5.09
CA VAL A 470 -31.18 -1.07 4.06
C VAL A 470 -29.96 -0.28 4.54
N VAL A 471 -30.15 0.94 5.05
CA VAL A 471 -29.08 1.80 5.57
C VAL A 471 -28.32 1.11 6.70
N MET A 472 -29.04 0.56 7.67
CA MET A 472 -28.44 -0.11 8.82
C MET A 472 -27.61 -1.34 8.43
N SER A 473 -27.99 -2.04 7.35
CA SER A 473 -27.27 -3.22 6.83
C SER A 473 -25.87 -2.92 6.29
N PHE A 474 -25.56 -1.67 5.93
CA PHE A 474 -24.25 -1.31 5.39
C PHE A 474 -23.18 -1.20 6.50
N SER A 475 -21.93 -1.51 6.15
CA SER A 475 -20.79 -1.25 7.04
C SER A 475 -20.44 0.25 7.08
N SER A 476 -20.25 0.79 8.28
CA SER A 476 -19.91 2.21 8.50
C SER A 476 -18.48 2.58 8.07
N ASN A 477 -17.58 1.60 7.94
CA ASN A 477 -16.13 1.83 7.80
C ASN A 477 -15.63 1.84 6.35
N LYS A 478 -16.54 1.95 5.37
CA LYS A 478 -16.18 1.95 3.94
C LYS A 478 -15.83 3.36 3.48
N ALA A 479 -14.92 3.46 2.50
CA ALA A 479 -14.52 4.73 1.93
C ALA A 479 -15.71 5.43 1.22
N PRO A 480 -15.87 6.75 1.40
CA PRO A 480 -16.93 7.52 0.75
C PRO A 480 -16.65 7.77 -0.73
N GLY A 481 -17.65 8.23 -1.47
CA GLY A 481 -17.52 8.63 -2.88
C GLY A 481 -16.81 9.97 -3.08
N PHE A 482 -17.06 10.59 -4.23
CA PHE A 482 -16.53 11.91 -4.56
C PHE A 482 -17.08 13.01 -3.62
N ASP A 483 -18.31 12.82 -3.14
CA ASP A 483 -19.06 13.65 -2.20
C ASP A 483 -18.49 13.67 -0.76
N LYS A 484 -17.56 12.76 -0.46
CA LYS A 484 -16.92 12.58 0.85
C LYS A 484 -17.90 12.32 2.00
N VAL A 485 -19.12 11.85 1.72
CA VAL A 485 -20.11 11.45 2.73
C VAL A 485 -19.97 9.96 3.03
N SER A 486 -19.73 9.62 4.30
CA SER A 486 -19.62 8.23 4.72
C SER A 486 -20.97 7.66 5.12
N MET A 487 -21.11 6.33 5.02
CA MET A 487 -22.31 5.65 5.49
C MET A 487 -22.51 5.80 7.00
N ALA A 488 -21.43 6.03 7.77
CA ALA A 488 -21.52 6.32 9.21
C ALA A 488 -22.33 7.60 9.47
N VAL A 489 -22.05 8.67 8.71
CA VAL A 489 -22.76 9.96 8.85
C VAL A 489 -24.22 9.85 8.38
N ILE A 490 -24.48 9.08 7.32
CA ILE A 490 -25.86 8.82 6.88
C ILE A 490 -26.66 8.09 7.97
N LYS A 491 -26.03 7.13 8.68
CA LYS A 491 -26.68 6.44 9.81
C LYS A 491 -26.95 7.39 10.98
N ASP A 492 -26.01 8.28 11.29
CA ASP A 492 -26.22 9.29 12.34
C ASP A 492 -27.38 10.23 11.99
N ALA A 493 -27.43 10.70 10.75
CA ALA A 493 -28.45 11.64 10.24
C ALA A 493 -29.84 11.02 10.01
N LEU A 494 -29.92 9.69 9.97
CA LEU A 494 -31.11 8.95 9.54
C LEU A 494 -32.43 9.43 10.17
N PRO A 495 -32.50 9.78 11.48
CA PRO A 495 -33.75 10.25 12.08
C PRO A 495 -34.40 11.44 11.37
N TYR A 496 -33.62 12.33 10.75
CA TYR A 496 -34.12 13.53 10.09
C TYR A 496 -34.23 13.37 8.57
N ILE A 497 -33.30 12.65 7.94
CA ILE A 497 -33.24 12.54 6.48
C ILE A 497 -34.07 11.38 5.90
N LEU A 498 -34.53 10.45 6.74
CA LEU A 498 -35.17 9.22 6.29
C LEU A 498 -36.39 9.45 5.37
N PRO A 499 -37.34 10.35 5.68
CA PRO A 499 -38.48 10.61 4.80
C PRO A 499 -38.04 11.11 3.42
N THR A 500 -37.16 12.12 3.40
CA THR A 500 -36.65 12.74 2.16
C THR A 500 -35.83 11.77 1.33
N LEU A 501 -34.97 10.96 1.95
CA LEU A 501 -34.21 9.93 1.27
C LEU A 501 -35.13 8.88 0.65
N THR A 502 -36.19 8.49 1.36
CA THR A 502 -37.20 7.55 0.85
C THR A 502 -37.93 8.12 -0.36
N GLN A 503 -38.31 9.41 -0.31
CA GLN A 503 -38.96 10.10 -1.43
C GLN A 503 -38.06 10.17 -2.67
N ILE A 504 -36.77 10.47 -2.52
CA ILE A 504 -35.82 10.51 -3.65
C ILE A 504 -35.71 9.12 -4.29
N VAL A 505 -35.63 8.05 -3.49
CA VAL A 505 -35.58 6.68 -4.00
C VAL A 505 -36.88 6.32 -4.73
N ASN A 506 -38.05 6.60 -4.15
CA ASN A 506 -39.34 6.31 -4.79
C ASN A 506 -39.52 7.10 -6.08
N CYS A 507 -39.22 8.41 -6.07
CA CYS A 507 -39.24 9.25 -7.27
C CYS A 507 -38.32 8.70 -8.36
N SER A 508 -37.12 8.21 -8.01
CA SER A 508 -36.23 7.54 -8.98
C SER A 508 -36.87 6.31 -9.61
N LEU A 509 -37.48 5.44 -8.80
CA LEU A 509 -38.12 4.21 -9.27
C LEU A 509 -39.36 4.47 -10.14
N GLU A 510 -40.19 5.44 -9.73
CA GLU A 510 -41.43 5.83 -10.40
C GLU A 510 -41.16 6.50 -11.75
N THR A 511 -40.22 7.44 -11.80
CA THR A 511 -39.86 8.17 -13.03
C THR A 511 -38.99 7.34 -13.98
N GLY A 512 -38.45 6.20 -13.53
CA GLY A 512 -37.51 5.41 -14.31
C GLY A 512 -36.16 6.14 -14.54
N VAL A 513 -35.78 7.07 -13.66
CA VAL A 513 -34.56 7.87 -13.80
C VAL A 513 -33.62 7.60 -12.63
N PHE A 514 -32.40 7.15 -12.91
CA PHE A 514 -31.33 7.12 -11.92
C PHE A 514 -30.66 8.50 -11.86
N PRO A 515 -30.56 9.14 -10.67
CA PRO A 515 -30.02 10.48 -10.54
C PRO A 515 -28.62 10.66 -11.10
N THR A 516 -28.39 11.77 -11.82
CA THR A 516 -27.13 12.12 -12.49
C THR A 516 -25.96 12.25 -11.52
N ALA A 517 -26.14 12.90 -10.37
CA ALA A 517 -25.09 13.03 -9.37
C ALA A 517 -24.59 11.66 -8.85
N TRP A 518 -25.46 10.65 -8.82
CA TRP A 518 -25.10 9.28 -8.43
C TRP A 518 -24.36 8.48 -9.52
N LYS A 519 -24.27 9.01 -10.75
CA LYS A 519 -23.56 8.39 -11.87
C LYS A 519 -22.06 8.66 -11.88
N LYS A 520 -21.59 9.62 -11.06
CA LYS A 520 -20.18 9.98 -10.92
C LYS A 520 -19.44 9.02 -9.99
N ALA A 521 -18.24 8.61 -10.39
CA ALA A 521 -17.37 7.74 -9.60
C ALA A 521 -15.93 8.27 -9.47
N GLU A 522 -15.36 8.18 -8.28
CA GLU A 522 -13.92 8.37 -8.09
C GLU A 522 -13.22 7.01 -8.12
N VAL A 523 -12.31 6.80 -9.06
CA VAL A 523 -11.61 5.52 -9.26
C VAL A 523 -10.26 5.53 -8.59
N ILE A 524 -9.98 4.53 -7.76
CA ILE A 524 -8.67 4.30 -7.15
C ILE A 524 -8.00 3.09 -7.83
N PRO A 525 -6.82 3.26 -8.44
CA PRO A 525 -6.05 2.14 -8.98
C PRO A 525 -5.41 1.35 -7.83
N LEU A 526 -5.70 0.05 -7.78
CA LEU A 526 -5.07 -0.89 -6.84
C LEU A 526 -4.15 -1.84 -7.59
N LEU A 527 -2.87 -1.87 -7.24
CA LEU A 527 -1.90 -2.74 -7.90
C LEU A 527 -2.25 -4.22 -7.71
N LYS A 528 -2.26 -4.96 -8.83
CA LYS A 528 -2.25 -6.42 -8.86
C LYS A 528 -0.84 -6.93 -8.60
N GLU A 529 0.08 -6.60 -9.50
CA GLU A 529 1.47 -7.01 -9.52
C GLU A 529 2.30 -6.12 -10.48
N GLY A 530 3.62 -6.11 -10.36
CA GLY A 530 4.49 -5.33 -11.26
C GLY A 530 4.64 -3.86 -10.88
N ASP A 531 4.77 -2.99 -11.89
CA ASP A 531 4.96 -1.54 -11.71
C ASP A 531 3.63 -0.80 -11.49
N TYR A 532 3.59 0.09 -10.50
CA TYR A 532 2.44 0.94 -10.15
C TYR A 532 2.11 1.99 -11.20
N GLU A 533 3.05 2.36 -12.07
CA GLU A 533 2.81 3.38 -13.11
C GLU A 533 2.22 2.79 -14.39
N ILE A 534 2.13 1.46 -14.50
CA ILE A 534 1.54 0.79 -15.66
C ILE A 534 0.04 0.56 -15.39
N PRO A 535 -0.88 1.15 -16.17
CA PRO A 535 -2.32 1.01 -15.92
C PRO A 535 -2.83 -0.43 -15.90
N ASN A 536 -2.34 -1.29 -16.79
CA ASN A 536 -2.78 -2.69 -16.90
C ASN A 536 -2.46 -3.53 -15.65
N ASN A 537 -1.42 -3.14 -14.90
CA ASN A 537 -1.01 -3.77 -13.65
C ASN A 537 -1.96 -3.44 -12.48
N ASN A 538 -2.91 -2.52 -12.67
CA ASN A 538 -3.78 -2.02 -11.62
C ASN A 538 -5.26 -2.40 -11.87
N ARG A 539 -6.04 -2.53 -10.79
CA ARG A 539 -7.49 -2.71 -10.79
C ARG A 539 -8.18 -1.37 -10.55
N PRO A 540 -9.16 -0.97 -11.36
CA PRO A 540 -9.94 0.24 -11.11
C PRO A 540 -11.03 -0.01 -10.04
N VAL A 541 -10.85 0.48 -8.82
CA VAL A 541 -11.92 0.41 -7.80
C VAL A 541 -12.73 1.70 -7.80
N SER A 542 -14.02 1.60 -8.10
CA SER A 542 -14.95 2.74 -8.11
C SER A 542 -15.49 3.05 -6.72
N LEU A 543 -15.18 4.24 -6.21
CA LEU A 543 -15.81 4.81 -5.02
C LEU A 543 -17.09 5.56 -5.42
N LEU A 544 -18.22 4.87 -5.25
CA LEU A 544 -19.56 5.43 -5.48
C LEU A 544 -20.09 6.17 -4.25
N VAL A 545 -20.98 7.13 -4.51
CA VAL A 545 -21.76 7.87 -3.51
C VAL A 545 -22.47 6.91 -2.56
N ALA A 546 -22.47 7.20 -1.26
CA ALA A 546 -23.07 6.30 -0.28
C ALA A 546 -24.60 6.20 -0.47
N ALA A 547 -25.27 7.31 -0.78
CA ALA A 547 -26.70 7.35 -1.08
C ALA A 547 -27.08 6.53 -2.32
N SER A 548 -26.26 6.55 -3.38
CA SER A 548 -26.53 5.76 -4.59
C SER A 548 -26.63 4.26 -4.29
N LYS A 549 -25.75 3.76 -3.41
CA LYS A 549 -25.72 2.35 -2.99
C LYS A 549 -26.99 1.92 -2.26
N ILE A 550 -27.67 2.85 -1.58
CA ILE A 550 -28.94 2.60 -0.91
C ILE A 550 -30.01 2.30 -1.97
N CYS A 551 -30.14 3.18 -2.97
CA CYS A 551 -31.04 2.98 -4.10
C CYS A 551 -30.72 1.68 -4.86
N GLU A 552 -29.44 1.44 -5.18
CA GLU A 552 -29.02 0.19 -5.83
C GLU A 552 -29.36 -1.06 -5.00
N ARG A 553 -29.28 -0.99 -3.66
CA ARG A 553 -29.63 -2.11 -2.78
C ARG A 553 -31.13 -2.36 -2.75
N VAL A 554 -31.95 -1.31 -2.81
CA VAL A 554 -33.41 -1.41 -2.94
C VAL A 554 -33.77 -2.14 -4.25
N VAL A 555 -33.22 -1.67 -5.37
CA VAL A 555 -33.41 -2.29 -6.69
C VAL A 555 -32.94 -3.74 -6.70
N LEU A 556 -31.77 -4.01 -6.12
CA LEU A 556 -31.22 -5.36 -6.02
C LEU A 556 -32.17 -6.31 -5.27
N LYS A 557 -32.75 -5.85 -4.15
CA LYS A 557 -33.67 -6.65 -3.34
C LYS A 557 -34.92 -7.02 -4.16
N GLN A 558 -35.59 -6.03 -4.76
CA GLN A 558 -36.78 -6.27 -5.58
C GLN A 558 -36.48 -7.18 -6.78
N LEU A 559 -35.38 -6.93 -7.50
CA LEU A 559 -34.97 -7.74 -8.65
C LEU A 559 -34.65 -9.19 -8.24
N THR A 560 -33.94 -9.39 -7.14
CA THR A 560 -33.56 -10.73 -6.67
C THR A 560 -34.79 -11.53 -6.22
N GLU A 561 -35.75 -10.88 -5.56
CA GLU A 561 -37.02 -11.50 -5.17
C GLU A 561 -37.82 -11.96 -6.38
N TYR A 562 -37.94 -11.11 -7.42
CA TYR A 562 -38.57 -11.49 -8.70
C TYR A 562 -37.87 -12.66 -9.38
N MET A 563 -36.55 -12.58 -9.54
CA MET A 563 -35.74 -13.63 -10.20
C MET A 563 -35.85 -14.97 -9.49
N THR A 564 -35.94 -14.95 -8.15
CA THR A 564 -36.13 -16.15 -7.32
C THR A 564 -37.54 -16.71 -7.50
N LYS A 565 -38.58 -15.86 -7.39
CA LYS A 565 -39.99 -16.26 -7.54
C LYS A 565 -40.27 -16.88 -8.90
N LYS A 566 -39.71 -16.30 -9.98
CA LYS A 566 -39.87 -16.78 -11.36
C LYS A 566 -38.84 -17.83 -11.79
N LYS A 567 -37.99 -18.31 -10.86
CA LYS A 567 -36.93 -19.32 -11.09
C LYS A 567 -36.03 -19.00 -12.30
N LYS A 568 -35.69 -17.74 -12.50
CA LYS A 568 -34.91 -17.25 -13.65
C LYS A 568 -33.38 -17.39 -13.46
N PHE A 569 -32.92 -17.80 -12.29
CA PHE A 569 -31.50 -18.10 -12.05
C PHE A 569 -31.09 -19.46 -12.64
N THR A 570 -29.95 -19.49 -13.31
CA THR A 570 -29.36 -20.74 -13.80
C THR A 570 -28.96 -21.64 -12.61
N LYS A 571 -29.32 -22.93 -12.66
CA LYS A 571 -29.06 -23.90 -11.57
C LYS A 571 -27.57 -24.04 -11.24
N HIS A 572 -26.69 -23.96 -12.23
CA HIS A 572 -25.24 -24.18 -12.11
C HIS A 572 -24.40 -22.89 -12.02
N GLN A 573 -25.02 -21.77 -11.62
CA GLN A 573 -24.31 -20.53 -11.31
C GLN A 573 -24.13 -20.41 -9.80
N SER A 574 -22.88 -20.52 -9.33
CA SER A 574 -22.53 -20.40 -7.90
C SER A 574 -22.03 -19.00 -7.52
N GLY A 575 -21.64 -18.18 -8.50
CA GLY A 575 -21.13 -16.84 -8.25
C GLY A 575 -22.21 -15.83 -7.82
N ASN A 576 -21.93 -15.07 -6.76
CA ASN A 576 -22.77 -13.98 -6.25
C ASN A 576 -24.25 -14.36 -5.99
N ARG A 577 -24.50 -15.60 -5.57
CA ARG A 577 -25.84 -16.12 -5.28
C ARG A 577 -25.97 -16.48 -3.81
N LYS A 578 -27.11 -16.15 -3.20
CA LYS A 578 -27.40 -16.50 -1.80
C LYS A 578 -27.37 -18.02 -1.64
N LEU A 579 -26.74 -18.51 -0.57
CA LEU A 579 -26.54 -19.94 -0.25
C LEU A 579 -25.58 -20.70 -1.19
N HIS A 580 -24.83 -20.02 -2.06
CA HIS A 580 -23.74 -20.61 -2.83
C HIS A 580 -22.40 -19.99 -2.42
N SER A 581 -21.33 -20.78 -2.47
CA SER A 581 -19.95 -20.37 -2.16
C SER A 581 -18.93 -21.06 -3.06
N THR A 582 -17.66 -20.66 -2.96
CA THR A 582 -16.55 -21.35 -3.62
C THR A 582 -16.41 -22.80 -3.18
N GLU A 583 -16.71 -23.07 -1.91
CA GLU A 583 -16.63 -24.41 -1.32
C GLU A 583 -17.72 -25.31 -1.90
N THR A 584 -18.97 -24.82 -1.97
CA THR A 584 -20.08 -25.59 -2.57
C THR A 584 -19.80 -25.98 -4.02
N LEU A 585 -19.18 -25.09 -4.79
CA LEU A 585 -18.79 -25.39 -6.16
C LEU A 585 -17.65 -26.41 -6.23
N ASN A 586 -16.63 -26.26 -5.38
CA ASN A 586 -15.51 -27.17 -5.34
C ASN A 586 -15.97 -28.60 -4.99
N ILE A 587 -16.82 -28.74 -3.98
CA ILE A 587 -17.43 -30.02 -3.60
C ILE A 587 -18.18 -30.64 -4.78
N PHE A 588 -19.03 -29.85 -5.45
CA PHE A 588 -19.80 -30.32 -6.60
C PHE A 588 -18.90 -30.79 -7.76
N ILE A 589 -17.85 -30.03 -8.11
CA ILE A 589 -16.93 -30.41 -9.18
C ILE A 589 -16.15 -31.68 -8.79
N SER A 590 -15.65 -31.75 -7.55
CA SER A 590 -14.94 -32.94 -7.06
C SER A 590 -15.82 -34.19 -7.10
N ASP A 591 -17.08 -34.09 -6.66
CA ASP A 591 -18.04 -35.18 -6.70
C ASP A 591 -18.34 -35.65 -8.14
N LEU A 592 -18.53 -34.73 -9.08
CA LEU A 592 -18.70 -35.09 -10.50
C LEU A 592 -17.49 -35.85 -11.07
N ILE A 593 -16.27 -35.39 -10.74
CA ILE A 593 -15.04 -36.05 -11.20
C ILE A 593 -14.97 -37.47 -10.62
N LEU A 594 -15.23 -37.64 -9.32
CA LEU A 594 -15.21 -38.94 -8.66
C LEU A 594 -16.26 -39.90 -9.24
N GLN A 595 -17.49 -39.44 -9.48
CA GLN A 595 -18.53 -40.25 -10.09
C GLN A 595 -18.18 -40.70 -11.52
N SER A 596 -17.56 -39.83 -12.32
CA SER A 596 -17.08 -40.21 -13.65
C SER A 596 -15.93 -41.22 -13.58
N MET A 597 -15.04 -41.11 -12.58
CA MET A 597 -14.01 -42.10 -12.32
C MET A 597 -14.60 -43.48 -11.96
N ASP A 598 -15.63 -43.52 -11.11
CA ASP A 598 -16.34 -44.76 -10.74
C ASP A 598 -17.00 -45.43 -11.96
N ARG A 599 -17.53 -44.62 -12.90
CA ARG A 599 -18.07 -45.07 -14.19
C ARG A 599 -17.01 -45.41 -15.24
N ARG A 600 -15.72 -45.29 -14.91
CA ARG A 600 -14.58 -45.49 -15.82
C ARG A 600 -14.64 -44.60 -17.07
N GLU A 601 -15.21 -43.41 -16.93
CA GLU A 601 -15.28 -42.40 -18.00
C GLU A 601 -13.97 -41.59 -18.06
N VAL A 602 -13.61 -41.12 -19.26
CA VAL A 602 -12.54 -40.13 -19.42
C VAL A 602 -13.06 -38.76 -19.03
N THR A 603 -12.46 -38.14 -18.01
CA THR A 603 -12.87 -36.82 -17.51
C THR A 603 -11.93 -35.73 -18.00
N ALA A 604 -12.48 -34.69 -18.65
CA ALA A 604 -11.74 -33.50 -19.05
C ALA A 604 -12.33 -32.25 -18.39
N LEU A 605 -11.49 -31.45 -17.72
CA LEU A 605 -11.89 -30.20 -17.08
C LEU A 605 -11.38 -28.99 -17.88
N LEU A 606 -12.31 -28.22 -18.44
CA LEU A 606 -12.00 -26.97 -19.14
C LEU A 606 -12.25 -25.77 -18.23
N LEU A 607 -11.18 -25.03 -17.92
CA LEU A 607 -11.23 -23.81 -17.11
C LEU A 607 -11.16 -22.58 -18.02
N LEU A 608 -12.22 -21.77 -18.03
CA LEU A 608 -12.33 -20.55 -18.84
C LEU A 608 -12.31 -19.32 -17.94
N ASP A 609 -11.45 -18.35 -18.25
CA ASP A 609 -11.41 -17.05 -17.59
C ASP A 609 -11.76 -15.93 -18.58
N LEU A 610 -12.61 -15.00 -18.15
CA LEU A 610 -13.09 -13.90 -18.98
C LEU A 610 -12.22 -12.66 -18.76
N SER A 611 -11.58 -12.21 -19.83
CA SER A 611 -10.82 -10.96 -19.81
C SER A 611 -11.73 -9.76 -19.53
N LYS A 612 -11.41 -9.03 -18.45
CA LYS A 612 -12.02 -7.73 -18.09
C LYS A 612 -13.56 -7.77 -18.05
N ALA A 613 -14.10 -8.85 -17.51
CA ALA A 613 -15.51 -9.24 -17.65
C ALA A 613 -16.54 -8.16 -17.25
N PHE A 614 -16.30 -7.39 -16.19
CA PHE A 614 -17.22 -6.31 -15.77
C PHE A 614 -17.11 -5.05 -16.63
N ASP A 615 -15.92 -4.78 -17.19
CA ASP A 615 -15.64 -3.58 -17.99
C ASP A 615 -16.11 -3.74 -19.45
N SER A 616 -16.25 -4.97 -19.92
CA SER A 616 -16.57 -5.29 -21.32
C SER A 616 -18.07 -5.49 -21.61
N LEU A 617 -18.95 -5.36 -20.61
CA LEU A 617 -20.40 -5.54 -20.81
C LEU A 617 -20.97 -4.50 -21.77
N ASP A 618 -21.59 -4.96 -22.86
CA ASP A 618 -22.33 -4.08 -23.75
C ASP A 618 -23.69 -3.72 -23.15
N HIS A 619 -23.99 -2.42 -23.05
CA HIS A 619 -25.22 -1.93 -22.42
C HIS A 619 -26.46 -2.29 -23.22
N PHE A 620 -26.40 -2.28 -24.55
CA PHE A 620 -27.54 -2.64 -25.40
C PHE A 620 -27.89 -4.13 -25.27
N ILE A 621 -26.88 -5.00 -25.32
CA ILE A 621 -27.05 -6.44 -25.10
C ILE A 621 -27.60 -6.72 -23.69
N LEU A 622 -27.09 -6.03 -22.67
CA LEU A 622 -27.57 -6.17 -21.30
C LEU A 622 -29.05 -5.78 -21.17
N LEU A 623 -29.46 -4.66 -21.74
CA LEU A 623 -30.86 -4.21 -21.73
C LEU A 623 -31.79 -5.18 -22.47
N ARG A 624 -31.36 -5.71 -23.63
CA ARG A 624 -32.13 -6.76 -24.32
C ARG A 624 -32.28 -8.03 -23.48
N LYS A 625 -31.22 -8.47 -22.79
CA LYS A 625 -31.28 -9.62 -21.88
C LYS A 625 -32.21 -9.39 -20.70
N LEU A 626 -32.23 -8.18 -20.13
CA LEU A 626 -33.18 -7.79 -19.09
C LEU A 626 -34.62 -7.85 -19.61
N SER A 627 -34.89 -7.31 -20.80
CA SER A 627 -36.20 -7.41 -21.44
C SER A 627 -36.64 -8.88 -21.62
N ASN A 628 -35.75 -9.75 -22.09
CA ASN A 628 -36.04 -11.17 -22.32
C ASN A 628 -36.31 -11.97 -21.03
N ILE A 629 -35.92 -11.46 -19.86
CA ILE A 629 -36.17 -12.09 -18.57
C ILE A 629 -37.55 -11.69 -18.00
N GLY A 630 -38.16 -10.64 -18.54
CA GLY A 630 -39.47 -10.13 -18.12
C GLY A 630 -39.39 -8.79 -17.38
N ILE A 631 -38.32 -8.01 -17.54
CA ILE A 631 -38.28 -6.65 -16.99
C ILE A 631 -39.22 -5.75 -17.81
N SER A 632 -40.18 -5.10 -17.15
CA SER A 632 -41.13 -4.19 -17.81
C SER A 632 -40.45 -2.98 -18.45
N LYS A 633 -41.12 -2.34 -19.42
CA LYS A 633 -40.57 -1.14 -20.11
C LYS A 633 -40.19 -0.01 -19.13
N PRO A 634 -41.02 0.37 -18.14
CA PRO A 634 -40.65 1.42 -17.17
C PRO A 634 -39.40 1.05 -16.35
N ALA A 635 -39.33 -0.19 -15.86
CA ALA A 635 -38.16 -0.65 -15.12
C ALA A 635 -36.91 -0.72 -16.00
N LEU A 636 -37.06 -1.06 -17.28
CA LEU A 636 -35.97 -1.07 -18.26
C LEU A 636 -35.43 0.33 -18.53
N PHE A 637 -36.28 1.37 -18.56
CA PHE A 637 -35.83 2.76 -18.65
C PHE A 637 -34.95 3.16 -17.47
N TRP A 638 -35.28 2.70 -16.25
CA TRP A 638 -34.42 2.90 -15.09
C TRP A 638 -33.05 2.26 -15.26
N PHE A 639 -32.97 1.00 -15.71
CA PHE A 639 -31.69 0.34 -15.96
C PHE A 639 -30.90 1.03 -17.07
N LYS A 640 -31.58 1.50 -18.12
CA LYS A 640 -30.96 2.31 -19.17
C LYS A 640 -30.37 3.59 -18.57
N SER A 641 -31.15 4.33 -17.78
CA SER A 641 -30.70 5.53 -17.08
C SER A 641 -29.54 5.26 -16.11
N TYR A 642 -29.55 4.14 -15.39
CA TYR A 642 -28.48 3.73 -14.49
C TYR A 642 -27.14 3.48 -15.21
N LEU A 643 -27.19 2.97 -16.44
CA LEU A 643 -26.02 2.64 -17.26
C LEU A 643 -25.50 3.82 -18.10
N THR A 644 -26.38 4.70 -18.57
CA THR A 644 -26.02 5.81 -19.49
C THR A 644 -25.58 7.08 -18.76
N GLY A 645 -24.66 7.83 -19.37
CA GLY A 645 -24.17 9.12 -18.83
C GLY A 645 -23.36 8.96 -17.55
N ARG A 646 -22.63 7.85 -17.43
CA ARG A 646 -21.74 7.60 -16.29
C ARG A 646 -20.37 8.18 -16.55
N CYS A 647 -19.81 8.87 -15.57
CA CYS A 647 -18.47 9.44 -15.66
C CYS A 647 -17.60 8.97 -14.50
N GLN A 648 -16.30 8.85 -14.76
CA GLN A 648 -15.30 8.58 -13.74
C GLN A 648 -14.12 9.56 -13.80
N SER A 649 -13.49 9.74 -12.65
CA SER A 649 -12.17 10.37 -12.53
C SER A 649 -11.25 9.46 -11.73
N VAL A 650 -10.03 9.24 -12.20
CA VAL A 650 -9.01 8.46 -11.49
C VAL A 650 -8.26 9.36 -10.52
N ARG A 651 -8.14 8.92 -9.26
CA ARG A 651 -7.27 9.58 -8.27
C ARG A 651 -5.94 8.85 -8.14
N ILE A 652 -4.86 9.58 -8.41
CA ILE A 652 -3.49 9.16 -8.13
C ILE A 652 -2.92 10.09 -7.06
N ALA A 653 -2.50 9.51 -5.92
CA ALA A 653 -2.14 10.26 -4.71
C ALA A 653 -3.23 11.28 -4.31
N SER A 654 -2.93 12.58 -4.45
CA SER A 654 -3.80 13.71 -4.13
C SER A 654 -4.38 14.41 -5.36
N VAL A 655 -4.12 13.89 -6.57
CA VAL A 655 -4.51 14.53 -7.83
C VAL A 655 -5.57 13.69 -8.53
N LEU A 656 -6.62 14.35 -9.02
CA LEU A 656 -7.66 13.74 -9.85
C LEU A 656 -7.36 13.96 -11.33
N SER A 657 -7.66 12.96 -12.15
CA SER A 657 -7.74 13.11 -13.60
C SER A 657 -8.88 14.04 -13.99
N ASP A 658 -8.98 14.35 -15.27
CA ASP A 658 -10.19 14.92 -15.86
C ASP A 658 -11.30 13.86 -15.89
N GLU A 659 -12.56 14.30 -15.97
CA GLU A 659 -13.72 13.40 -16.05
C GLU A 659 -13.73 12.70 -17.43
N CYS A 660 -14.01 11.40 -17.44
CA CYS A 660 -14.20 10.63 -18.67
C CYS A 660 -15.49 9.81 -18.60
N GLU A 661 -16.18 9.73 -19.73
CA GLU A 661 -17.42 8.95 -19.86
C GLU A 661 -17.13 7.44 -19.95
N ILE A 662 -18.05 6.64 -19.39
CA ILE A 662 -18.04 5.19 -19.45
C ILE A 662 -19.19 4.74 -20.36
N THR A 663 -18.85 4.17 -21.51
CA THR A 663 -19.83 3.70 -22.50
C THR A 663 -20.09 2.19 -22.44
N ARG A 664 -19.28 1.45 -21.68
CA ARG A 664 -19.38 -0.01 -21.53
C ARG A 664 -19.06 -0.44 -20.10
N GLY A 665 -19.56 -1.60 -19.74
CA GLY A 665 -19.31 -2.22 -18.44
C GLY A 665 -20.23 -1.70 -17.33
N VAL A 666 -20.00 -2.24 -16.13
CA VAL A 666 -20.64 -1.80 -14.89
C VAL A 666 -19.56 -1.42 -13.86
N PRO A 667 -19.78 -0.40 -13.02
CA PRO A 667 -18.74 0.07 -12.10
C PRO A 667 -18.27 -1.03 -11.15
N GLN A 668 -16.95 -1.24 -11.08
CA GLN A 668 -16.33 -2.19 -10.13
C GLN A 668 -16.43 -1.64 -8.70
N GLY A 669 -17.44 -2.11 -7.97
CA GLY A 669 -17.81 -1.59 -6.64
C GLY A 669 -19.30 -1.28 -6.48
N SER A 670 -20.06 -1.33 -7.59
CA SER A 670 -21.52 -1.24 -7.59
C SER A 670 -22.16 -2.44 -6.87
N ILE A 671 -23.35 -2.20 -6.34
CA ILE A 671 -24.19 -3.22 -5.68
C ILE A 671 -24.91 -4.05 -6.75
N LEU A 672 -25.35 -3.43 -7.85
CA LEU A 672 -26.05 -4.10 -8.95
C LEU A 672 -25.12 -4.85 -9.92
N GLY A 673 -23.85 -4.44 -10.04
CA GLY A 673 -22.91 -4.99 -11.02
C GLY A 673 -22.84 -6.52 -11.05
N PRO A 674 -22.72 -7.22 -9.91
CA PRO A 674 -22.69 -8.69 -9.89
C PRO A 674 -23.94 -9.37 -10.45
N VAL A 675 -25.14 -8.86 -10.14
CA VAL A 675 -26.40 -9.46 -10.63
C VAL A 675 -26.60 -9.15 -12.11
N LEU A 676 -26.27 -7.92 -12.55
CA LEU A 676 -26.30 -7.56 -13.97
C LEU A 676 -25.33 -8.43 -14.79
N PHE A 677 -24.13 -8.69 -14.26
CA PHE A 677 -23.18 -9.61 -14.88
C PHE A 677 -23.73 -11.04 -14.96
N ASN A 678 -24.29 -11.57 -13.87
CA ASN A 678 -24.90 -12.89 -13.86
C ASN A 678 -26.04 -13.03 -14.87
N ILE A 679 -26.87 -12.00 -15.02
CA ILE A 679 -27.92 -11.92 -16.05
C ILE A 679 -27.29 -11.93 -17.44
N TYR A 680 -26.21 -11.18 -17.65
CA TYR A 680 -25.53 -11.10 -18.93
C TYR A 680 -24.99 -12.45 -19.40
N ILE A 681 -24.39 -13.24 -18.51
CA ILE A 681 -23.83 -14.56 -18.86
C ILE A 681 -24.84 -15.71 -18.81
N SER A 682 -26.05 -15.48 -18.28
CA SER A 682 -27.08 -16.52 -18.13
C SER A 682 -27.47 -17.20 -19.45
N THR A 683 -27.47 -16.46 -20.56
CA THR A 683 -27.82 -16.98 -21.89
C THR A 683 -26.70 -17.83 -22.50
N THR A 684 -25.43 -17.51 -22.21
CA THR A 684 -24.29 -18.35 -22.58
C THR A 684 -24.40 -19.72 -21.91
N CYS A 685 -24.90 -19.77 -20.67
CA CYS A 685 -25.14 -21.03 -19.97
C CYS A 685 -26.22 -21.91 -20.65
N LEU A 686 -27.21 -21.30 -21.31
CA LEU A 686 -28.30 -22.00 -22.01
C LEU A 686 -27.85 -22.62 -23.35
N VAL A 687 -26.95 -21.95 -24.09
CA VAL A 687 -26.44 -22.46 -25.38
C VAL A 687 -25.66 -23.78 -25.18
N TYR A 688 -24.89 -23.90 -24.11
CA TYR A 688 -24.12 -25.11 -23.82
C TYR A 688 -24.91 -26.23 -23.13
N GLN A 689 -26.11 -25.96 -22.61
CA GLN A 689 -27.00 -26.98 -22.03
C GLN A 689 -27.72 -27.84 -23.08
N ARG A 690 -27.71 -27.43 -24.36
CA ARG A 690 -28.29 -28.21 -25.47
C ARG A 690 -27.41 -29.36 -25.96
N SER A 691 -26.22 -29.56 -25.37
CA SER A 691 -25.33 -30.69 -25.70
C SER A 691 -25.41 -31.76 -24.59
N PRO A 692 -25.85 -33.00 -24.87
CA PRO A 692 -26.04 -34.04 -23.86
C PRO A 692 -24.75 -34.61 -23.25
N ILE A 693 -23.57 -34.11 -23.64
CA ILE A 693 -22.26 -34.70 -23.33
C ILE A 693 -21.56 -34.03 -22.13
N TRP A 694 -22.09 -32.92 -21.58
CA TRP A 694 -21.33 -32.10 -20.61
C TRP A 694 -22.12 -31.75 -19.33
N SER A 695 -21.57 -32.06 -18.16
CA SER A 695 -21.92 -31.41 -16.89
C SER A 695 -21.09 -30.13 -16.73
N ARG A 696 -21.71 -28.97 -16.44
CA ARG A 696 -21.00 -27.68 -16.42
C ARG A 696 -21.43 -26.79 -15.26
N THR A 697 -20.47 -26.10 -14.67
CA THR A 697 -20.68 -25.09 -13.62
C THR A 697 -19.93 -23.80 -13.92
N TRP A 698 -20.51 -22.68 -13.49
CA TRP A 698 -19.97 -21.35 -13.71
C TRP A 698 -19.72 -20.65 -12.39
N MET A 699 -18.61 -19.92 -12.33
CA MET A 699 -18.27 -19.07 -11.20
C MET A 699 -17.92 -17.67 -11.66
N THR A 700 -18.42 -16.68 -10.93
CA THR A 700 -17.92 -15.31 -10.97
C THR A 700 -17.18 -15.02 -9.67
N GLN A 701 -15.85 -15.06 -9.72
CA GLN A 701 -15.03 -14.78 -8.54
C GLN A 701 -14.93 -13.26 -8.35
N LYS A 702 -15.55 -12.75 -7.29
CA LYS A 702 -15.31 -11.39 -6.82
C LYS A 702 -14.02 -11.40 -6.00
N TYR A 703 -12.90 -11.10 -6.64
CA TYR A 703 -11.68 -10.74 -5.92
C TYR A 703 -11.91 -9.36 -5.28
N ILE A 704 -12.45 -9.33 -4.05
CA ILE A 704 -12.47 -8.12 -3.20
C ILE A 704 -11.11 -8.00 -2.50
#